data_AF-A0A6P9CBQ2-F1
#
_entry.id   AF-A0A6P9CBQ2-F1
#
_cell.length_a   1.000
_cell.length_b   1.000
_cell.length_c   1.000
_cell.angle_alpha   90.00
_cell.angle_beta   90.00
_cell.angle_gamma   90.00
#
_symmetry.space_group_name_H-M   'P 1'
#
loop_
_entity.id
_entity.type
_entity.pdbx_description
1 polymer ?
#
loop_
_entity_poly.entity_id
_entity_poly.type
_entity_poly.pdbx_seq_one_letter_code
_entity_poly.pdbx_strand_id
1 'polypeptide(L)'
;MQQAGPRRAPPSEKGRLGAPGAEPSPPLPSLPSHPAGLQPPSQEETILKLGDEINRLSAFESECSRKDTLIAELQHEILAMNEKVVATLAKKDTEFHQKLASLDKDSEAKAEEIRRLKEQVSGLQRNTSEVLYHSLSDRDLQIAHWKQENEALKKSYALTTGLVTSLQKDVVQKEQRFQQLKTETEKLRQESREKDNQLAYISAQCSRIKAETKRELRDRDLSAHQSRIAELELQAGQSKEEAKKRCAEQEALTRRLAEATKAEGELKEETERRTQQVQELGRRERLLRLEMEQAAAQAQHFRNQVLRALFSELPEKPLTDEQIVEEIHQMQESKQGSDQKEAGLQKEVQIKGLEMEKLSSNLALLKKSLDGFQEFLKTSFSAKSLKGAISQLQSLPPLAPLASGIQASLARIFYSVLGWVEALESLLRNMGVDAPAGDTGMAAYMKQLLDQHHSITGQVQALQNQLRRAEESQHSTLQEKLKELKEQLEGESQAREREIQEEEKRQKEVLLRRAALEEAELKEALEEERKRGRLLEAEVQELSQAMEGRRDLERTLNARMKENLGSLEDAKRGKAVAEEKLSVWERRLQGLEAEAESLRQKHQQEISEYQEQVKQHARTIVELEKRLSSTAQQPKEERGPQPRETKKEAPKPPLPASPGLCIMDEFHAFLKEELAAAKQEIQANQAVIAELKKELCQARATMSDVIGELSEKQKAELEEKRSLVQSQARELGLLREKLSETSRMLAQRETHLQATTEELRKAREQVKELLAKMKAAEMARLVQHKGVQTMGALQDQPPPAAKEPPLLCLADLGARCKGSRHEEVIHRQKETLAELRKKLRKLEKDAKNSEPLLVVRKGPEEKREQAREKDPVAVLTAAMGAHQPPAGPSCIDPNVATERTARLEMADALDLSENLYLSLVRGLSSLMDVEQLMGLRTLKHLSQAEREKVSLLRQKNLELLLDRISKLKSRLERKESLLKEYEGDSGPFRSNRHSLQAYQSEVAKLADQVYRDAEEKALLKEALERTRLQLSKEKRLNKALKKPKTPAPRKPPSESPKAAEGPREACRPRVPCSGWA
;
A
#
# COMPACT_ATOMS: atom_id res chain seq x y z
N MET A 1 -45.79 -85.27 -2.10
CA MET A 1 -46.75 -86.36 -2.36
C MET A 1 -47.85 -85.80 -3.24
N GLN A 2 -48.08 -86.34 -4.43
CA GLN A 2 -48.71 -87.65 -4.74
C GLN A 2 -50.23 -87.66 -4.49
N GLN A 3 -50.94 -87.92 -5.58
CA GLN A 3 -52.15 -88.75 -5.68
C GLN A 3 -53.44 -88.30 -4.97
N ALA A 4 -54.40 -87.94 -5.84
CA ALA A 4 -55.79 -88.40 -5.85
C ALA A 4 -56.71 -88.09 -4.64
N GLY A 5 -57.89 -87.54 -4.96
CA GLY A 5 -59.08 -87.64 -4.09
C GLY A 5 -59.63 -89.07 -4.07
N PRO A 6 -60.90 -89.24 -3.67
CA PRO A 6 -61.89 -89.37 -4.75
C PRO A 6 -63.34 -88.92 -4.45
N ARG A 7 -64.08 -88.73 -5.55
CA ARG A 7 -65.55 -88.88 -5.74
C ARG A 7 -66.49 -87.72 -5.32
N ARG A 8 -67.75 -87.58 -5.82
CA ARG A 8 -68.39 -87.83 -7.17
C ARG A 8 -69.92 -88.02 -7.06
N ALA A 9 -70.68 -87.03 -7.52
CA ALA A 9 -71.97 -87.06 -8.25
C ALA A 9 -73.11 -87.99 -7.70
N PRO A 10 -74.19 -88.30 -8.45
CA PRO A 10 -75.05 -89.49 -8.29
C PRO A 10 -74.68 -90.51 -9.40
N PRO A 11 -75.55 -91.42 -9.88
CA PRO A 11 -76.40 -92.42 -9.22
C PRO A 11 -75.69 -93.80 -9.28
N SER A 12 -76.42 -94.92 -9.39
CA SER A 12 -76.17 -96.08 -10.29
C SER A 12 -77.28 -97.16 -10.19
N GLU A 13 -78.55 -96.76 -10.27
CA GLU A 13 -79.57 -97.51 -11.02
C GLU A 13 -79.21 -98.98 -11.40
N LYS A 14 -79.77 -99.97 -10.67
CA LYS A 14 -79.83 -101.44 -10.92
C LYS A 14 -78.79 -102.39 -10.29
N GLY A 15 -79.31 -103.18 -9.34
CA GLY A 15 -78.83 -104.45 -8.80
C GLY A 15 -79.96 -105.49 -8.64
N ARG A 16 -81.09 -105.28 -9.34
CA ARG A 16 -82.16 -106.27 -9.51
C ARG A 16 -81.61 -107.57 -10.09
N LEU A 17 -81.78 -108.69 -9.38
CA LEU A 17 -82.15 -110.01 -9.93
C LEU A 17 -82.39 -111.03 -8.78
N GLY A 18 -83.64 -111.12 -8.32
CA GLY A 18 -84.07 -112.06 -7.26
C GLY A 18 -85.50 -112.59 -7.42
N ALA A 19 -86.24 -112.15 -8.44
CA ALA A 19 -87.41 -112.87 -8.94
C ALA A 19 -86.92 -114.21 -9.57
N PRO A 20 -87.65 -115.33 -9.42
CA PRO A 20 -89.03 -115.39 -9.90
C PRO A 20 -90.07 -115.95 -8.92
N GLY A 21 -91.28 -115.40 -9.06
CA GLY A 21 -92.53 -116.13 -9.36
C GLY A 21 -92.88 -117.40 -8.59
N ALA A 22 -93.97 -117.30 -7.83
CA ALA A 22 -95.01 -118.33 -7.83
C ALA A 22 -96.41 -117.67 -7.70
N GLU A 23 -97.03 -117.39 -8.84
CA GLU A 23 -98.47 -117.65 -8.99
C GLU A 23 -98.71 -119.20 -8.93
N PRO A 24 -99.95 -119.78 -8.99
CA PRO A 24 -101.25 -119.13 -9.25
C PRO A 24 -102.56 -119.72 -8.65
N SER A 25 -103.64 -118.93 -8.80
CA SER A 25 -105.02 -119.31 -9.20
C SER A 25 -105.93 -120.25 -8.34
N PRO A 26 -107.27 -120.08 -8.47
CA PRO A 26 -108.30 -121.06 -8.05
C PRO A 26 -108.52 -122.15 -9.14
N PRO A 27 -109.39 -123.18 -8.94
CA PRO A 27 -110.78 -123.06 -9.43
C PRO A 27 -111.91 -123.93 -8.78
N LEU A 28 -113.07 -123.31 -8.52
CA LEU A 28 -114.44 -123.82 -8.85
C LEU A 28 -114.94 -125.14 -8.12
N PRO A 29 -116.05 -125.84 -8.52
CA PRO A 29 -117.36 -125.58 -7.87
C PRO A 29 -118.33 -126.79 -7.62
N SER A 30 -119.55 -126.45 -7.16
CA SER A 30 -120.89 -126.98 -7.56
C SER A 30 -121.47 -128.35 -7.11
N LEU A 31 -122.50 -128.26 -6.23
CA LEU A 31 -123.91 -128.70 -6.42
C LEU A 31 -124.22 -130.24 -6.60
N PRO A 32 -125.45 -130.70 -6.98
CA PRO A 32 -126.56 -130.94 -6.02
C PRO A 32 -127.34 -132.28 -6.23
N SER A 33 -128.40 -132.57 -5.45
CA SER A 33 -129.71 -133.12 -5.94
C SER A 33 -130.78 -133.38 -4.84
N HIS A 34 -132.03 -133.58 -5.29
CA HIS A 34 -133.33 -133.76 -4.60
C HIS A 34 -134.18 -134.75 -5.46
N PRO A 35 -135.45 -135.16 -5.15
CA PRO A 35 -136.17 -135.40 -3.88
C PRO A 35 -137.05 -136.72 -3.93
N ALA A 36 -138.11 -136.81 -3.10
CA ALA A 36 -139.41 -137.54 -3.26
C ALA A 36 -139.70 -138.81 -2.39
N GLY A 37 -141.01 -139.07 -2.13
CA GLY A 37 -141.58 -140.21 -1.35
C GLY A 37 -142.38 -141.21 -2.21
N LEU A 38 -143.02 -142.28 -1.70
CA LEU A 38 -144.15 -142.35 -0.74
C LEU A 38 -144.44 -143.78 -0.20
N GLN A 39 -145.02 -143.89 1.00
CA GLN A 39 -145.91 -144.96 1.58
C GLN A 39 -145.44 -146.46 1.75
N PRO A 40 -146.03 -147.24 2.71
CA PRO A 40 -145.67 -148.66 3.04
C PRO A 40 -146.91 -149.62 3.05
N PRO A 41 -146.95 -150.84 3.69
CA PRO A 41 -145.92 -151.74 4.25
C PRO A 41 -146.06 -153.26 3.86
N SER A 42 -145.09 -154.09 4.27
CA SER A 42 -145.30 -155.45 4.84
C SER A 42 -144.03 -155.89 5.61
N GLN A 43 -144.11 -156.85 6.55
CA GLN A 43 -143.02 -157.14 7.51
C GLN A 43 -142.78 -158.65 7.72
N GLU A 44 -141.53 -159.12 7.62
CA GLU A 44 -140.96 -160.21 8.46
C GLU A 44 -139.43 -160.44 8.26
N GLU A 45 -138.84 -160.12 7.09
CA GLU A 45 -137.42 -160.43 6.79
C GLU A 45 -136.34 -159.66 7.59
N THR A 46 -136.68 -158.65 8.38
CA THR A 46 -135.71 -157.62 8.82
C THR A 46 -134.73 -158.03 9.92
N ILE A 47 -135.04 -159.04 10.73
CA ILE A 47 -134.32 -159.30 12.00
C ILE A 47 -132.88 -159.81 11.78
N LEU A 48 -132.62 -160.59 10.72
CA LEU A 48 -131.31 -161.22 10.50
C LEU A 48 -130.18 -160.25 10.15
N LYS A 49 -130.47 -159.05 9.63
CA LYS A 49 -129.45 -158.12 9.09
C LYS A 49 -128.78 -157.22 10.15
N LEU A 50 -129.26 -157.20 11.39
CA LEU A 50 -128.73 -156.33 12.46
C LEU A 50 -127.57 -156.95 13.25
N GLY A 51 -127.32 -158.26 13.12
CA GLY A 51 -126.25 -158.94 13.87
C GLY A 51 -124.83 -158.59 13.39
N ASP A 52 -124.64 -158.47 12.08
CA ASP A 52 -123.30 -158.36 11.48
C ASP A 52 -122.66 -156.97 11.65
N GLU A 53 -123.47 -155.90 11.62
CA GLU A 53 -122.98 -154.52 11.56
C GLU A 53 -122.28 -154.08 12.87
N ILE A 54 -122.68 -154.63 14.02
CA ILE A 54 -122.13 -154.28 15.34
C ILE A 54 -120.63 -154.62 15.44
N ASN A 55 -120.23 -155.78 14.91
CA ASN A 55 -118.85 -156.25 15.02
C ASN A 55 -117.83 -155.37 14.27
N ARG A 56 -118.26 -154.60 13.26
CA ARG A 56 -117.37 -153.75 12.46
C ARG A 56 -116.94 -152.47 13.19
N LEU A 57 -117.74 -151.98 14.14
CA LEU A 57 -117.54 -150.65 14.75
C LEU A 57 -116.44 -150.63 15.81
N SER A 58 -116.34 -151.66 16.66
CA SER A 58 -115.40 -151.70 17.80
C SER A 58 -113.92 -151.60 17.39
N ALA A 59 -113.56 -152.08 16.19
CA ALA A 59 -112.20 -151.98 15.68
C ALA A 59 -111.75 -150.52 15.47
N PHE A 60 -112.64 -149.66 14.98
CA PHE A 60 -112.32 -148.26 14.65
C PHE A 60 -112.02 -147.40 15.88
N GLU A 61 -112.74 -147.60 16.97
CA GLU A 61 -112.56 -146.84 18.21
C GLU A 61 -111.14 -147.02 18.77
N SER A 62 -110.62 -148.25 18.71
CA SER A 62 -109.29 -148.59 19.23
C SER A 62 -108.12 -147.89 18.53
N GLU A 63 -108.23 -147.60 17.22
CA GLU A 63 -107.15 -146.94 16.47
C GLU A 63 -107.17 -145.41 16.64
N CYS A 64 -108.35 -144.81 16.86
CA CYS A 64 -108.47 -143.37 17.13
C CYS A 64 -107.67 -142.97 18.37
N SER A 65 -107.90 -143.62 19.52
CA SER A 65 -107.25 -143.27 20.79
C SER A 65 -105.72 -143.32 20.76
N ARG A 66 -105.12 -144.13 19.86
CA ARG A 66 -103.65 -144.22 19.70
C ARG A 66 -103.05 -143.01 18.97
N LYS A 67 -103.84 -142.28 18.18
CA LYS A 67 -103.37 -141.13 17.40
C LYS A 67 -103.35 -139.85 18.26
N ASP A 68 -104.33 -139.69 19.14
CA ASP A 68 -104.46 -138.51 20.01
C ASP A 68 -103.29 -138.39 21.01
N THR A 69 -102.79 -139.50 21.55
CA THR A 69 -101.61 -139.48 22.46
C THR A 69 -100.34 -138.97 21.78
N LEU A 70 -100.09 -139.35 20.53
CA LEU A 70 -98.89 -138.91 19.79
C LEU A 70 -98.93 -137.41 19.46
N ILE A 71 -100.13 -136.86 19.26
CA ILE A 71 -100.31 -135.42 19.00
C ILE A 71 -99.94 -134.59 20.23
N ALA A 72 -100.26 -135.07 21.44
CA ALA A 72 -99.93 -134.37 22.69
C ALA A 72 -98.42 -134.29 22.96
N GLU A 73 -97.68 -135.38 22.69
CA GLU A 73 -96.22 -135.41 22.88
C GLU A 73 -95.49 -134.40 21.97
N LEU A 74 -95.84 -134.37 20.67
CA LEU A 74 -95.25 -133.44 19.70
C LEU A 74 -95.52 -131.97 20.02
N GLN A 75 -96.70 -131.64 20.56
CA GLN A 75 -97.01 -130.27 20.99
C GLN A 75 -96.12 -129.81 22.16
N HIS A 76 -95.79 -130.72 23.08
CA HIS A 76 -95.02 -130.38 24.27
C HIS A 76 -93.53 -130.09 23.96
N GLU A 77 -92.96 -130.76 22.96
CA GLU A 77 -91.56 -130.56 22.55
C GLU A 77 -91.35 -129.23 21.81
N ILE A 78 -92.32 -128.82 20.98
CA ILE A 78 -92.32 -127.53 20.26
C ILE A 78 -92.24 -126.34 21.25
N LEU A 79 -93.00 -126.40 22.36
CA LEU A 79 -92.99 -125.35 23.39
C LEU A 79 -91.61 -125.22 24.05
N ALA A 80 -91.02 -126.34 24.47
CA ALA A 80 -89.71 -126.37 25.15
C ALA A 80 -88.53 -125.93 24.25
N MET A 81 -88.67 -126.03 22.93
CA MET A 81 -87.72 -125.47 21.96
C MET A 81 -87.86 -123.94 21.86
N ASN A 82 -89.09 -123.43 21.83
CA ASN A 82 -89.37 -122.01 21.61
C ASN A 82 -88.86 -121.12 22.77
N GLU A 83 -89.07 -121.55 24.03
CA GLU A 83 -88.59 -120.82 25.21
C GLU A 83 -87.07 -120.60 25.22
N LYS A 84 -86.30 -121.61 24.80
CA LYS A 84 -84.82 -121.55 24.72
C LYS A 84 -84.34 -120.52 23.70
N VAL A 85 -85.05 -120.39 22.58
CA VAL A 85 -84.74 -119.39 21.54
C VAL A 85 -84.99 -117.97 22.07
N VAL A 86 -86.15 -117.73 22.71
CA VAL A 86 -86.47 -116.43 23.31
C VAL A 86 -85.46 -116.04 24.41
N ALA A 87 -85.13 -116.97 25.30
CA ALA A 87 -84.19 -116.72 26.40
C ALA A 87 -82.73 -116.47 25.96
N THR A 88 -82.33 -116.98 24.78
CA THR A 88 -80.98 -116.75 24.24
C THR A 88 -80.87 -115.49 23.39
N LEU A 89 -81.95 -115.09 22.69
CA LEU A 89 -82.06 -113.79 22.03
C LEU A 89 -81.97 -112.64 23.04
N ALA A 90 -82.85 -112.62 24.05
CA ALA A 90 -82.95 -111.53 25.02
C ALA A 90 -81.60 -111.20 25.72
N LYS A 91 -80.80 -112.23 26.05
CA LYS A 91 -79.46 -112.04 26.63
C LYS A 91 -78.50 -111.35 25.66
N LYS A 92 -78.44 -111.81 24.40
CA LYS A 92 -77.58 -111.19 23.38
C LYS A 92 -77.97 -109.75 23.10
N ASP A 93 -79.27 -109.44 23.07
CA ASP A 93 -79.75 -108.07 22.88
C ASP A 93 -79.26 -107.15 24.00
N THR A 94 -79.31 -107.58 25.27
CA THR A 94 -78.78 -106.77 26.38
C THR A 94 -77.27 -106.52 26.29
N GLU A 95 -76.48 -107.53 25.87
CA GLU A 95 -75.05 -107.35 25.64
C GLU A 95 -74.73 -106.38 24.49
N PHE A 96 -75.50 -106.42 23.39
CA PHE A 96 -75.31 -105.50 22.27
C PHE A 96 -75.64 -104.06 22.66
N HIS A 97 -76.74 -103.82 23.36
CA HIS A 97 -77.09 -102.48 23.85
C HIS A 97 -76.05 -101.92 24.82
N GLN A 98 -75.47 -102.74 25.70
CA GLN A 98 -74.41 -102.29 26.60
C GLN A 98 -73.12 -101.89 25.84
N LYS A 99 -72.74 -102.66 24.82
CA LYS A 99 -71.55 -102.38 23.99
C LYS A 99 -71.72 -101.12 23.13
N LEU A 100 -72.90 -100.90 22.57
CA LEU A 100 -73.26 -99.64 21.89
C LEU A 100 -73.14 -98.44 22.85
N ALA A 101 -73.77 -98.52 24.02
CA ALA A 101 -73.75 -97.45 25.02
C ALA A 101 -72.36 -97.13 25.62
N SER A 102 -71.36 -98.01 25.46
CA SER A 102 -69.95 -97.66 25.70
C SER A 102 -69.29 -96.97 24.50
N LEU A 103 -69.53 -97.45 23.28
CA LEU A 103 -68.95 -96.87 22.07
C LEU A 103 -69.47 -95.45 21.80
N ASP A 104 -70.74 -95.18 22.11
CA ASP A 104 -71.32 -93.83 21.99
C ASP A 104 -70.61 -92.84 22.93
N LYS A 105 -70.32 -93.24 24.18
CA LYS A 105 -69.61 -92.41 25.16
C LYS A 105 -68.16 -92.16 24.77
N ASP A 106 -67.46 -93.17 24.25
CA ASP A 106 -66.10 -93.01 23.73
C ASP A 106 -66.07 -92.11 22.49
N SER A 107 -67.10 -92.19 21.63
CA SER A 107 -67.30 -91.30 20.49
C SER A 107 -67.54 -89.85 20.92
N GLU A 108 -68.42 -89.61 21.91
CA GLU A 108 -68.65 -88.29 22.51
C GLU A 108 -67.37 -87.72 23.13
N ALA A 109 -66.63 -88.51 23.91
CA ALA A 109 -65.37 -88.10 24.52
C ALA A 109 -64.29 -87.76 23.48
N LYS A 110 -64.23 -88.48 22.36
CA LYS A 110 -63.33 -88.15 21.24
C LYS A 110 -63.80 -86.93 20.45
N ALA A 111 -65.12 -86.70 20.33
CA ALA A 111 -65.66 -85.48 19.76
C ALA A 111 -65.34 -84.24 20.61
N GLU A 112 -65.39 -84.36 21.95
CA GLU A 112 -64.93 -83.35 22.91
C GLU A 112 -63.43 -83.02 22.74
N GLU A 113 -62.58 -84.05 22.69
CA GLU A 113 -61.12 -83.90 22.51
C GLU A 113 -60.79 -83.21 21.18
N ILE A 114 -61.44 -83.60 20.09
CA ILE A 114 -61.33 -82.94 18.78
C ILE A 114 -61.81 -81.48 18.85
N ARG A 115 -62.84 -81.17 19.65
CA ARG A 115 -63.32 -79.80 19.85
C ARG A 115 -62.26 -78.94 20.54
N ARG A 116 -61.72 -79.42 21.67
CA ARG A 116 -60.66 -78.72 22.43
C ARG A 116 -59.37 -78.57 21.62
N LEU A 117 -58.97 -79.59 20.85
CA LEU A 117 -57.81 -79.49 19.95
C LEU A 117 -58.05 -78.48 18.83
N LYS A 118 -59.26 -78.44 18.23
CA LYS A 118 -59.62 -77.39 17.28
C LYS A 118 -59.61 -76.00 17.91
N GLU A 119 -60.03 -75.85 19.16
CA GLU A 119 -60.01 -74.58 19.90
C GLU A 119 -58.58 -74.15 20.23
N GLN A 120 -57.72 -75.06 20.71
CA GLN A 120 -56.29 -74.80 20.96
C GLN A 120 -55.52 -74.48 19.66
N VAL A 121 -55.73 -75.26 18.60
CA VAL A 121 -55.25 -74.91 17.25
C VAL A 121 -55.82 -73.55 16.86
N SER A 122 -57.10 -73.26 17.11
CA SER A 122 -57.69 -71.96 16.76
C SER A 122 -57.05 -70.80 17.51
N GLY A 123 -56.67 -70.99 18.78
CA GLY A 123 -56.03 -70.00 19.65
C GLY A 123 -54.56 -69.83 19.31
N LEU A 124 -53.77 -70.90 19.16
CA LEU A 124 -52.40 -70.81 18.64
C LEU A 124 -52.40 -70.18 17.26
N GLN A 125 -53.26 -70.64 16.36
CA GLN A 125 -53.48 -70.02 15.05
C GLN A 125 -54.31 -68.71 15.11
N ARG A 126 -54.55 -68.11 16.28
CA ARG A 126 -54.96 -66.70 16.44
C ARG A 126 -53.83 -65.88 17.06
N ASN A 127 -53.01 -66.48 17.92
CA ASN A 127 -51.95 -65.85 18.69
C ASN A 127 -50.57 -65.90 18.00
N THR A 128 -50.15 -66.99 17.37
CA THR A 128 -49.08 -66.95 16.36
C THR A 128 -49.56 -66.28 15.08
N SER A 129 -50.88 -66.25 14.90
CA SER A 129 -51.54 -65.47 13.88
C SER A 129 -51.27 -64.01 14.10
N GLU A 130 -51.54 -63.57 15.33
CA GLU A 130 -50.96 -62.48 16.09
C GLU A 130 -49.44 -62.69 16.27
N VAL A 131 -48.74 -63.20 15.20
CA VAL A 131 -47.33 -63.08 14.64
C VAL A 131 -47.05 -63.03 13.06
N LEU A 132 -47.83 -62.45 12.11
CA LEU A 132 -47.40 -61.52 10.97
C LEU A 132 -48.15 -60.09 10.70
N TYR A 133 -49.01 -59.42 11.55
CA TYR A 133 -49.76 -58.09 11.51
C TYR A 133 -49.70 -57.31 12.90
N HIS A 134 -48.53 -57.27 13.55
CA HIS A 134 -47.85 -56.51 14.66
C HIS A 134 -46.27 -56.20 14.41
N SER A 135 -45.20 -57.04 14.30
CA SER A 135 -43.82 -56.69 13.71
C SER A 135 -43.32 -56.69 12.14
N LEU A 136 -44.07 -56.46 10.99
CA LEU A 136 -43.76 -56.59 9.49
C LEU A 136 -43.98 -55.36 8.64
N SER A 137 -45.09 -54.68 8.82
CA SER A 137 -44.97 -53.29 9.23
C SER A 137 -44.58 -53.47 10.68
N ASP A 138 -43.35 -53.84 11.07
CA ASP A 138 -42.10 -53.12 11.39
C ASP A 138 -41.15 -52.88 10.24
N ARG A 139 -41.38 -53.51 9.11
CA ARG A 139 -40.64 -53.31 7.88
C ARG A 139 -41.35 -52.22 7.08
N ASP A 140 -42.67 -52.28 6.87
CA ASP A 140 -43.40 -51.31 6.01
C ASP A 140 -43.25 -49.80 6.38
N LEU A 141 -43.34 -49.36 7.65
CA LEU A 141 -43.04 -47.97 8.05
C LEU A 141 -41.57 -47.72 8.43
N GLN A 142 -40.72 -48.72 8.69
CA GLN A 142 -39.27 -48.51 8.71
C GLN A 142 -38.83 -48.23 7.28
N ILE A 143 -39.37 -48.96 6.30
CA ILE A 143 -39.27 -48.71 4.87
C ILE A 143 -39.89 -47.35 4.52
N ALA A 144 -40.99 -46.92 5.15
CA ALA A 144 -41.52 -45.56 4.94
C ALA A 144 -40.60 -44.47 5.51
N HIS A 145 -40.06 -44.64 6.72
CA HIS A 145 -39.08 -43.75 7.36
C HIS A 145 -37.78 -43.69 6.54
N TRP A 146 -37.16 -44.83 6.23
CA TRP A 146 -35.99 -44.90 5.34
C TRP A 146 -36.25 -44.32 3.95
N LYS A 147 -37.47 -44.46 3.38
CA LYS A 147 -37.86 -43.75 2.13
C LYS A 147 -37.93 -42.24 2.34
N GLN A 148 -38.52 -41.78 3.45
CA GLN A 148 -38.63 -40.36 3.79
C GLN A 148 -37.25 -39.73 4.03
N GLU A 149 -36.34 -40.40 4.74
CA GLU A 149 -34.94 -40.00 4.87
C GLU A 149 -34.22 -39.99 3.52
N ASN A 150 -34.41 -41.01 2.67
CA ASN A 150 -33.80 -41.06 1.35
C ASN A 150 -34.26 -39.89 0.46
N GLU A 151 -35.56 -39.54 0.50
CA GLU A 151 -36.08 -38.34 -0.17
C GLU A 151 -35.61 -37.03 0.47
N ALA A 152 -35.38 -36.99 1.79
CA ALA A 152 -34.76 -35.84 2.44
C ALA A 152 -33.30 -35.66 2.02
N LEU A 153 -32.53 -36.75 1.96
CA LEU A 153 -31.13 -36.77 1.49
C LEU A 153 -31.01 -36.42 0.01
N LYS A 154 -31.92 -36.88 -0.85
CA LYS A 154 -32.01 -36.43 -2.25
C LYS A 154 -32.24 -34.92 -2.36
N LYS A 155 -33.14 -34.37 -1.55
CA LYS A 155 -33.43 -32.92 -1.50
C LYS A 155 -32.21 -32.13 -1.01
N SER A 156 -31.55 -32.56 0.08
CA SER A 156 -30.34 -31.89 0.56
C SER A 156 -29.19 -31.98 -0.46
N TYR A 157 -28.99 -33.13 -1.10
CA TYR A 157 -28.00 -33.30 -2.17
C TYR A 157 -28.27 -32.40 -3.39
N ALA A 158 -29.52 -32.29 -3.81
CA ALA A 158 -29.93 -31.40 -4.90
C ALA A 158 -29.71 -29.91 -4.54
N LEU A 159 -30.04 -29.51 -3.30
CA LEU A 159 -29.78 -28.15 -2.79
C LEU A 159 -28.27 -27.86 -2.72
N THR A 160 -27.46 -28.78 -2.20
CA THR A 160 -25.99 -28.63 -2.12
C THR A 160 -25.38 -28.55 -3.50
N THR A 161 -25.83 -29.37 -4.45
CA THR A 161 -25.36 -29.33 -5.85
C THR A 161 -25.78 -28.01 -6.52
N GLY A 162 -27.01 -27.54 -6.28
CA GLY A 162 -27.47 -26.22 -6.70
C GLY A 162 -26.57 -25.10 -6.21
N LEU A 163 -26.28 -25.07 -4.89
CA LEU A 163 -25.36 -24.10 -4.28
C LEU A 163 -23.96 -24.17 -4.89
N VAL A 164 -23.38 -25.36 -5.05
CA VAL A 164 -22.06 -25.55 -5.69
C VAL A 164 -22.05 -24.99 -7.12
N THR A 165 -23.08 -25.27 -7.93
CA THR A 165 -23.15 -24.70 -9.30
C THR A 165 -23.39 -23.19 -9.31
N SER A 166 -24.03 -22.61 -8.29
CA SER A 166 -24.14 -21.14 -8.15
C SER A 166 -22.78 -20.54 -7.80
N LEU A 167 -22.10 -21.07 -6.77
CA LEU A 167 -20.78 -20.60 -6.36
C LEU A 167 -19.74 -20.75 -7.48
N GLN A 168 -19.81 -21.81 -8.28
CA GLN A 168 -18.97 -21.96 -9.49
C GLN A 168 -19.23 -20.85 -10.52
N LYS A 169 -20.49 -20.48 -10.78
CA LYS A 169 -20.83 -19.34 -11.66
C LYS A 169 -20.33 -18.01 -11.08
N ASP A 170 -20.48 -17.80 -9.77
CA ASP A 170 -20.05 -16.58 -9.10
C ASP A 170 -18.52 -16.44 -9.07
N VAL A 171 -17.78 -17.54 -8.91
CA VAL A 171 -16.32 -17.58 -9.04
C VAL A 171 -15.90 -17.22 -10.47
N VAL A 172 -16.54 -17.80 -11.51
CA VAL A 172 -16.24 -17.46 -12.91
C VAL A 172 -16.56 -15.99 -13.22
N GLN A 173 -17.66 -15.44 -12.70
CA GLN A 173 -17.97 -14.01 -12.83
C GLN A 173 -16.95 -13.11 -12.11
N LYS A 174 -16.51 -13.50 -10.91
CA LYS A 174 -15.48 -12.75 -10.16
C LYS A 174 -14.13 -12.79 -10.86
N GLU A 175 -13.74 -13.93 -11.43
CA GLU A 175 -12.53 -14.08 -12.24
C GLU A 175 -12.58 -13.20 -13.50
N GLN A 176 -13.71 -13.17 -14.21
CA GLN A 176 -13.90 -12.27 -15.36
C GLN A 176 -13.73 -10.79 -14.97
N ARG A 177 -14.32 -10.36 -13.84
CA ARG A 177 -14.15 -8.99 -13.30
C ARG A 177 -12.71 -8.72 -12.86
N PHE A 178 -12.02 -9.70 -12.29
CA PHE A 178 -10.61 -9.58 -11.90
C PHE A 178 -9.71 -9.39 -13.14
N GLN A 179 -9.93 -10.14 -14.22
CA GLN A 179 -9.19 -9.94 -15.47
C GLN A 179 -9.51 -8.58 -16.13
N GLN A 180 -10.76 -8.11 -16.07
CA GLN A 180 -11.13 -6.75 -16.52
C GLN A 180 -10.35 -5.67 -15.74
N LEU A 181 -10.47 -5.65 -14.42
CA LEU A 181 -9.77 -4.73 -13.52
C LEU A 181 -8.24 -4.80 -13.69
N LYS A 182 -7.69 -5.99 -13.94
CA LYS A 182 -6.27 -6.18 -14.24
C LYS A 182 -5.87 -5.46 -15.53
N THR A 183 -6.62 -5.61 -16.62
CA THR A 183 -6.32 -4.88 -17.87
C THR A 183 -6.49 -3.36 -17.72
N GLU A 184 -7.42 -2.90 -16.89
CA GLU A 184 -7.57 -1.47 -16.56
C GLU A 184 -6.39 -0.95 -15.75
N THR A 185 -5.94 -1.72 -14.75
CA THR A 185 -4.73 -1.39 -13.97
C THR A 185 -3.48 -1.39 -14.85
N GLU A 186 -3.39 -2.29 -15.84
CA GLU A 186 -2.29 -2.32 -16.82
C GLU A 186 -2.30 -1.10 -17.76
N LYS A 187 -3.49 -0.66 -18.23
CA LYS A 187 -3.64 0.61 -18.99
C LYS A 187 -3.23 1.82 -18.15
N LEU A 188 -3.74 1.95 -16.92
CA LEU A 188 -3.39 3.07 -16.03
C LEU A 188 -1.89 3.11 -15.69
N ARG A 189 -1.24 1.94 -15.55
CA ARG A 189 0.23 1.86 -15.40
C ARG A 189 0.98 2.29 -16.68
N GLN A 190 0.44 2.03 -17.85
CA GLN A 190 1.01 2.54 -19.11
C GLN A 190 0.84 4.05 -19.21
N GLU A 191 -0.36 4.59 -18.95
CA GLU A 191 -0.60 6.04 -18.93
C GLU A 191 0.28 6.78 -17.91
N SER A 192 0.50 6.19 -16.73
CA SER A 192 1.44 6.74 -15.74
C SER A 192 2.84 6.87 -16.35
N ARG A 193 3.38 5.78 -16.92
CA ARG A 193 4.71 5.78 -17.56
C ARG A 193 4.80 6.79 -18.72
N GLU A 194 3.73 6.97 -19.48
CA GLU A 194 3.67 7.96 -20.56
C GLU A 194 3.69 9.39 -20.01
N LYS A 195 2.97 9.67 -18.91
CA LYS A 195 3.04 10.95 -18.17
C LYS A 195 4.40 11.17 -17.52
N ASP A 196 5.01 10.13 -16.93
CA ASP A 196 6.36 10.16 -16.36
C ASP A 196 7.41 10.48 -17.44
N ASN A 197 7.30 9.90 -18.62
CA ASN A 197 8.15 10.20 -19.78
C ASN A 197 7.97 11.66 -20.28
N GLN A 198 6.73 12.18 -20.29
CA GLN A 198 6.47 13.58 -20.62
C GLN A 198 7.08 14.53 -19.57
N LEU A 199 6.92 14.24 -18.27
CA LEU A 199 7.54 14.99 -17.18
C LEU A 199 9.07 14.95 -17.25
N ALA A 200 9.67 13.80 -17.60
CA ALA A 200 11.11 13.68 -17.83
C ALA A 200 11.60 14.52 -19.01
N TYR A 201 10.84 14.54 -20.12
CA TYR A 201 11.13 15.41 -21.27
C TYR A 201 11.07 16.90 -20.90
N ILE A 202 9.98 17.33 -20.24
CA ILE A 202 9.80 18.71 -19.79
C ILE A 202 10.90 19.11 -18.80
N SER A 203 11.22 18.26 -17.83
CA SER A 203 12.33 18.49 -16.89
C SER A 203 13.68 18.64 -17.60
N ALA A 204 13.95 17.83 -18.63
CA ALA A 204 15.14 17.95 -19.47
C ALA A 204 15.13 19.19 -20.38
N GLN A 205 13.96 19.73 -20.73
CA GLN A 205 13.81 20.99 -21.47
C GLN A 205 14.02 22.20 -20.53
N CYS A 206 13.37 22.23 -19.36
CA CYS A 206 13.60 23.24 -18.33
C CYS A 206 15.06 23.28 -17.86
N SER A 207 15.72 22.12 -17.76
CA SER A 207 17.14 22.02 -17.43
C SER A 207 18.05 22.60 -18.52
N ARG A 208 17.69 22.44 -19.80
CA ARG A 208 18.40 23.08 -20.93
C ARG A 208 18.21 24.59 -20.92
N ILE A 209 16.98 25.07 -20.82
CA ILE A 209 16.66 26.51 -20.72
C ILE A 209 17.40 27.16 -19.52
N LYS A 210 17.43 26.48 -18.37
CA LYS A 210 18.16 26.94 -17.16
C LYS A 210 19.69 26.92 -17.33
N ALA A 211 20.23 26.11 -18.23
CA ALA A 211 21.65 26.12 -18.58
C ALA A 211 21.97 27.19 -19.65
N GLU A 212 21.07 27.38 -20.62
CA GLU A 212 21.16 28.39 -21.68
C GLU A 212 21.07 29.81 -21.12
N THR A 213 20.04 30.12 -20.32
CA THR A 213 19.92 31.41 -19.61
C THR A 213 21.12 31.69 -18.69
N LYS A 214 21.70 30.67 -18.06
CA LYS A 214 22.93 30.80 -17.28
C LYS A 214 24.17 31.09 -18.13
N ARG A 215 24.28 30.53 -19.34
CA ARG A 215 25.33 30.89 -20.29
C ARG A 215 25.14 32.32 -20.76
N GLU A 216 23.95 32.69 -21.25
CA GLU A 216 23.68 34.06 -21.70
C GLU A 216 23.96 35.12 -20.62
N LEU A 217 23.66 34.84 -19.34
CA LEU A 217 24.02 35.73 -18.23
C LEU A 217 25.55 35.84 -18.08
N ARG A 218 26.27 34.71 -18.02
CA ARG A 218 27.74 34.71 -18.00
C ARG A 218 28.34 35.43 -19.21
N ASP A 219 27.75 35.28 -20.40
CA ASP A 219 28.22 35.91 -21.64
C ASP A 219 27.94 37.43 -21.65
N ARG A 220 26.83 37.88 -21.06
CA ARG A 220 26.53 39.30 -20.80
C ARG A 220 27.49 39.91 -19.76
N ASP A 221 27.77 39.18 -18.67
CA ASP A 221 28.72 39.62 -17.64
C ASP A 221 30.16 39.69 -18.22
N LEU A 222 30.58 38.68 -18.98
CA LEU A 222 31.89 38.65 -19.64
C LEU A 222 32.05 39.76 -20.69
N SER A 223 31.02 40.01 -21.51
CA SER A 223 31.07 41.11 -22.49
C SER A 223 31.06 42.49 -21.82
N ALA A 224 30.29 42.69 -20.74
CA ALA A 224 30.35 43.91 -19.93
C ALA A 224 31.74 44.12 -19.29
N HIS A 225 32.38 43.06 -18.78
CA HIS A 225 33.76 43.12 -18.29
C HIS A 225 34.77 43.41 -19.40
N GLN A 226 34.62 42.82 -20.60
CA GLN A 226 35.47 43.13 -21.76
C GLN A 226 35.34 44.59 -22.20
N SER A 227 34.12 45.13 -22.30
CA SER A 227 33.90 46.55 -22.57
C SER A 227 34.55 47.43 -21.51
N ARG A 228 34.42 47.09 -20.22
CA ARG A 228 35.04 47.87 -19.13
C ARG A 228 36.56 47.79 -19.12
N ILE A 229 37.14 46.66 -19.53
CA ILE A 229 38.60 46.55 -19.72
C ILE A 229 39.04 47.45 -20.87
N ALA A 230 38.36 47.42 -22.02
CA ALA A 230 38.68 48.29 -23.16
C ALA A 230 38.56 49.80 -22.83
N GLU A 231 37.56 50.19 -22.03
CA GLU A 231 37.45 51.56 -21.49
C GLU A 231 38.67 51.95 -20.63
N LEU A 232 39.10 51.07 -19.72
CA LEU A 232 40.22 51.32 -18.83
C LEU A 232 41.56 51.30 -19.59
N GLU A 233 41.72 50.44 -20.60
CA GLU A 233 42.88 50.43 -21.50
C GLU A 233 42.96 51.72 -22.32
N LEU A 234 41.83 52.25 -22.80
CA LEU A 234 41.76 53.54 -23.48
C LEU A 234 42.15 54.70 -22.54
N GLN A 235 41.64 54.71 -21.31
CA GLN A 235 42.01 55.72 -20.30
C GLN A 235 43.48 55.61 -19.86
N ALA A 236 44.02 54.40 -19.75
CA ALA A 236 45.45 54.16 -19.52
C ALA A 236 46.31 54.62 -20.71
N GLY A 237 45.83 54.45 -21.94
CA GLY A 237 46.46 54.99 -23.15
C GLY A 237 46.51 56.52 -23.13
N GLN A 238 45.36 57.18 -22.90
CA GLN A 238 45.24 58.63 -22.84
C GLN A 238 46.13 59.25 -21.75
N SER A 239 46.06 58.74 -20.52
CA SER A 239 46.89 59.22 -19.41
C SER A 239 48.40 58.97 -19.63
N LYS A 240 48.77 57.87 -20.30
CA LYS A 240 50.16 57.61 -20.74
C LYS A 240 50.63 58.57 -21.82
N GLU A 241 49.76 59.04 -22.71
CA GLU A 241 50.08 60.11 -23.66
C GLU A 241 50.18 61.48 -23.01
N GLU A 242 49.31 61.81 -22.06
CA GLU A 242 49.47 63.02 -21.26
C GLU A 242 50.76 63.03 -20.45
N ALA A 243 51.14 61.90 -19.85
CA ALA A 243 52.41 61.76 -19.13
C ALA A 243 53.60 62.01 -20.07
N LYS A 244 53.60 61.44 -21.29
CA LYS A 244 54.63 61.75 -22.31
C LYS A 244 54.67 63.25 -22.66
N LYS A 245 53.52 63.90 -22.84
CA LYS A 245 53.43 65.35 -23.13
C LYS A 245 54.03 66.17 -21.99
N ARG A 246 53.60 65.92 -20.74
CA ARG A 246 54.14 66.59 -19.53
C ARG A 246 55.65 66.35 -19.35
N CYS A 247 56.15 65.15 -19.63
CA CYS A 247 57.61 64.89 -19.62
C CYS A 247 58.35 65.71 -20.69
N ALA A 248 57.86 65.76 -21.92
CA ALA A 248 58.47 66.55 -23.00
C ALA A 248 58.43 68.07 -22.71
N GLU A 249 57.34 68.55 -22.09
CA GLU A 249 57.20 69.92 -21.59
C GLU A 249 58.21 70.20 -20.45
N GLN A 250 58.33 69.29 -19.48
CA GLN A 250 59.29 69.40 -18.38
C GLN A 250 60.74 69.39 -18.88
N GLU A 251 61.09 68.53 -19.85
CA GLU A 251 62.39 68.56 -20.50
C GLU A 251 62.64 69.89 -21.23
N ALA A 252 61.66 70.41 -21.96
CA ALA A 252 61.78 71.68 -22.67
C ALA A 252 61.94 72.87 -21.71
N LEU A 253 61.24 72.87 -20.58
CA LEU A 253 61.44 73.85 -19.50
C LEU A 253 62.81 73.71 -18.84
N THR A 254 63.30 72.48 -18.64
CA THR A 254 64.63 72.21 -18.08
C THR A 254 65.75 72.68 -19.02
N ARG A 255 65.60 72.46 -20.34
CA ARG A 255 66.51 73.00 -21.38
C ARG A 255 66.53 74.53 -21.34
N ARG A 256 65.35 75.18 -21.33
CA ARG A 256 65.23 76.65 -21.23
C ARG A 256 65.84 77.21 -19.94
N LEU A 257 65.75 76.50 -18.81
CA LEU A 257 66.40 76.89 -17.56
C LEU A 257 67.94 76.75 -17.64
N ALA A 258 68.45 75.69 -18.27
CA ALA A 258 69.88 75.54 -18.52
C ALA A 258 70.42 76.63 -19.48
N GLU A 259 69.68 76.95 -20.53
CA GLU A 259 69.98 78.05 -21.47
C GLU A 259 69.96 79.42 -20.76
N ALA A 260 68.94 79.68 -19.93
CA ALA A 260 68.83 80.92 -19.16
C ALA A 260 69.94 81.08 -18.12
N THR A 261 70.28 80.02 -17.37
CA THR A 261 71.39 80.06 -16.39
C THR A 261 72.76 80.21 -17.06
N LYS A 262 72.95 79.64 -18.26
CA LYS A 262 74.14 79.89 -19.09
C LYS A 262 74.22 81.36 -19.54
N ALA A 263 73.13 81.91 -20.06
CA ALA A 263 73.07 83.32 -20.46
C ALA A 263 73.24 84.28 -19.27
N GLU A 264 72.72 83.94 -18.09
CA GLU A 264 72.95 84.70 -16.86
C GLU A 264 74.42 84.63 -16.41
N GLY A 265 75.08 83.49 -16.60
CA GLY A 265 76.53 83.33 -16.41
C GLY A 265 77.35 84.20 -17.36
N GLU A 266 77.04 84.16 -18.66
CA GLU A 266 77.69 84.99 -19.69
C GLU A 266 77.50 86.50 -19.42
N LEU A 267 76.31 86.91 -18.96
CA LEU A 267 76.04 88.28 -18.53
C LEU A 267 76.82 88.66 -17.27
N LYS A 268 76.95 87.75 -16.29
CA LYS A 268 77.77 87.98 -15.09
C LYS A 268 79.24 88.18 -15.46
N GLU A 269 79.81 87.28 -16.27
CA GLU A 269 81.18 87.44 -16.79
C GLU A 269 81.36 88.78 -17.54
N GLU A 270 80.38 89.20 -18.34
CA GLU A 270 80.43 90.49 -19.05
C GLU A 270 80.34 91.69 -18.09
N THR A 271 79.54 91.62 -17.01
CA THR A 271 79.57 92.64 -15.96
C THR A 271 80.88 92.65 -15.18
N GLU A 272 81.50 91.49 -14.95
CA GLU A 272 82.84 91.40 -14.35
C GLU A 272 83.91 92.02 -15.27
N ARG A 273 83.93 91.69 -16.56
CA ARG A 273 84.80 92.32 -17.57
C ARG A 273 84.64 93.85 -17.57
N ARG A 274 83.41 94.36 -17.54
CA ARG A 274 83.14 95.80 -17.50
C ARG A 274 83.58 96.45 -16.19
N THR A 275 83.36 95.81 -15.04
CA THR A 275 83.86 96.35 -13.76
C THR A 275 85.38 96.33 -13.68
N GLN A 276 86.05 95.33 -14.27
CA GLN A 276 87.51 95.31 -14.43
C GLN A 276 88.00 96.46 -15.32
N GLN A 277 87.36 96.69 -16.47
CA GLN A 277 87.64 97.84 -17.35
C GLN A 277 87.46 99.18 -16.61
N VAL A 278 86.38 99.35 -15.83
CA VAL A 278 86.15 100.56 -15.03
C VAL A 278 87.20 100.71 -13.92
N GLN A 279 87.62 99.62 -13.28
CA GLN A 279 88.73 99.65 -12.30
C GLN A 279 90.06 100.01 -12.96
N GLU A 280 90.33 99.54 -14.17
CA GLU A 280 91.51 99.95 -14.96
C GLU A 280 91.46 101.42 -15.36
N LEU A 281 90.31 101.90 -15.89
CA LEU A 281 90.12 103.31 -16.21
C LEU A 281 90.33 104.18 -14.96
N GLY A 282 89.76 103.80 -13.81
CA GLY A 282 89.99 104.46 -12.53
C GLY A 282 91.41 104.28 -11.96
N ARG A 283 92.23 103.34 -12.45
CA ARG A 283 93.69 103.29 -12.17
C ARG A 283 94.44 104.25 -13.08
N ARG A 284 94.13 104.27 -14.37
CA ARG A 284 94.70 105.20 -15.37
C ARG A 284 94.38 106.66 -15.04
N GLU A 285 93.15 106.95 -14.59
CA GLU A 285 92.73 108.27 -14.09
C GLU A 285 93.52 108.70 -12.85
N ARG A 286 93.85 107.78 -11.94
CA ARG A 286 94.70 108.08 -10.77
C ARG A 286 96.17 108.25 -11.14
N LEU A 287 96.69 107.49 -12.10
CA LEU A 287 98.02 107.72 -12.67
C LEU A 287 98.09 109.09 -13.34
N LEU A 288 97.13 109.43 -14.22
CA LEU A 288 97.04 110.74 -14.87
C LEU A 288 96.86 111.89 -13.87
N ARG A 289 96.08 111.71 -12.79
CA ARG A 289 96.04 112.71 -11.69
C ARG A 289 97.40 112.86 -11.04
N LEU A 290 98.08 111.76 -10.70
CA LEU A 290 99.37 111.81 -10.01
C LEU A 290 100.48 112.36 -10.92
N GLU A 291 100.43 112.09 -12.24
CA GLU A 291 101.28 112.70 -13.26
C GLU A 291 100.99 114.20 -13.42
N MET A 292 99.71 114.62 -13.41
CA MET A 292 99.32 116.04 -13.43
C MET A 292 99.73 116.77 -12.13
N GLU A 293 99.58 116.13 -10.97
CA GLU A 293 100.02 116.63 -9.67
C GLU A 293 101.55 116.69 -9.60
N GLN A 294 102.26 115.71 -10.18
CA GLN A 294 103.71 115.68 -10.26
C GLN A 294 104.26 116.69 -11.28
N ALA A 295 103.56 116.94 -12.38
CA ALA A 295 103.87 118.02 -13.33
C ALA A 295 103.60 119.41 -12.71
N ALA A 296 102.51 119.57 -11.96
CA ALA A 296 102.23 120.78 -11.19
C ALA A 296 103.27 121.00 -10.07
N ALA A 297 103.69 119.92 -9.40
CA ALA A 297 104.75 119.95 -8.40
C ALA A 297 106.13 120.23 -9.04
N GLN A 298 106.43 119.72 -10.24
CA GLN A 298 107.63 120.07 -11.00
C GLN A 298 107.60 121.54 -11.43
N ALA A 299 106.47 122.05 -11.92
CA ALA A 299 106.30 123.47 -12.24
C ALA A 299 106.47 124.36 -11.00
N GLN A 300 105.93 123.96 -9.84
CA GLN A 300 106.17 124.65 -8.57
C GLN A 300 107.62 124.49 -8.08
N HIS A 301 108.26 123.34 -8.24
CA HIS A 301 109.63 123.11 -7.80
C HIS A 301 110.64 123.88 -8.66
N PHE A 302 110.40 123.96 -9.98
CA PHE A 302 111.16 124.80 -10.90
C PHE A 302 111.01 126.27 -10.52
N ARG A 303 109.76 126.75 -10.39
CA ARG A 303 109.44 128.10 -9.90
C ARG A 303 110.07 128.42 -8.54
N ASN A 304 110.09 127.46 -7.61
CA ASN A 304 110.64 127.64 -6.25
C ASN A 304 112.17 127.50 -6.19
N GLN A 305 112.81 126.75 -7.08
CA GLN A 305 114.27 126.76 -7.24
C GLN A 305 114.72 128.09 -7.85
N VAL A 306 114.03 128.57 -8.89
CA VAL A 306 114.25 129.90 -9.47
C VAL A 306 114.09 131.00 -8.41
N LEU A 307 112.97 131.03 -7.68
CA LEU A 307 112.75 132.02 -6.61
C LEU A 307 113.77 131.95 -5.46
N ARG A 308 114.28 130.75 -5.11
CA ARG A 308 115.19 130.55 -3.97
C ARG A 308 116.67 130.65 -4.33
N ALA A 309 117.03 130.66 -5.61
CA ALA A 309 118.41 130.84 -6.06
C ALA A 309 118.83 132.32 -6.20
N LEU A 310 117.87 133.25 -6.23
CA LEU A 310 118.11 134.63 -6.68
C LEU A 310 117.75 135.73 -5.65
N PHE A 311 116.97 135.38 -4.61
CA PHE A 311 116.49 136.36 -3.63
C PHE A 311 116.67 135.81 -2.21
N SER A 312 117.44 136.53 -1.38
CA SER A 312 117.64 136.19 0.03
C SER A 312 116.42 136.53 0.91
N GLU A 313 115.59 137.48 0.47
CA GLU A 313 114.31 137.85 1.09
C GLU A 313 113.24 138.04 0.00
N LEU A 314 111.96 137.80 0.32
CA LEU A 314 110.91 137.54 -0.67
C LEU A 314 110.14 138.83 -1.08
N PRO A 315 110.10 139.22 -2.38
CA PRO A 315 109.32 140.38 -2.83
C PRO A 315 107.83 140.07 -3.08
N GLU A 316 106.93 140.98 -2.72
CA GLU A 316 105.47 140.81 -2.87
C GLU A 316 104.91 141.06 -4.29
N LYS A 317 105.76 141.23 -5.31
CA LYS A 317 105.36 141.46 -6.71
C LYS A 317 106.23 140.66 -7.69
N PRO A 318 105.66 140.16 -8.80
CA PRO A 318 106.39 139.32 -9.75
C PRO A 318 107.40 140.13 -10.58
N LEU A 319 108.55 139.49 -10.86
CA LEU A 319 109.62 139.93 -11.76
C LEU A 319 109.90 138.80 -12.77
N THR A 320 110.50 139.13 -13.91
CA THR A 320 110.48 138.30 -15.14
C THR A 320 111.81 137.59 -15.43
N ASP A 321 111.74 136.48 -16.17
CA ASP A 321 112.76 135.42 -16.19
C ASP A 321 114.11 135.72 -16.89
N GLU A 322 114.31 136.91 -17.48
CA GLU A 322 115.52 137.20 -18.26
C GLU A 322 116.76 137.53 -17.40
N GLN A 323 116.57 138.01 -16.16
CA GLN A 323 117.69 138.39 -15.26
C GLN A 323 118.30 137.21 -14.49
N ILE A 324 117.97 135.97 -14.89
CA ILE A 324 118.15 134.75 -14.11
C ILE A 324 119.30 133.86 -14.63
N VAL A 325 119.69 134.07 -15.89
CA VAL A 325 120.51 133.11 -16.65
C VAL A 325 122.02 133.36 -16.50
N GLU A 326 122.44 134.60 -16.19
CA GLU A 326 123.84 135.03 -16.23
C GLU A 326 124.75 134.41 -15.12
N GLU A 327 124.27 134.25 -13.88
CA GLU A 327 125.14 133.90 -12.74
C GLU A 327 125.41 132.39 -12.55
N ILE A 328 124.61 131.50 -13.15
CA ILE A 328 124.67 130.04 -12.87
C ILE A 328 125.92 129.37 -13.48
N HIS A 329 126.75 130.10 -14.23
CA HIS A 329 127.90 129.55 -14.98
C HIS A 329 129.18 129.32 -14.14
N GLN A 330 129.14 129.36 -12.80
CA GLN A 330 130.34 129.24 -11.95
C GLN A 330 130.27 128.16 -10.84
N MET A 331 131.40 127.46 -10.64
CA MET A 331 131.80 126.66 -9.46
C MET A 331 131.15 125.28 -9.16
N GLN A 332 131.56 124.29 -9.95
CA GLN A 332 132.34 123.10 -9.52
C GLN A 332 131.92 122.15 -8.35
N GLU A 333 131.55 120.92 -8.75
CA GLU A 333 132.27 119.64 -8.53
C GLU A 333 132.58 119.01 -7.13
N SER A 334 132.61 117.66 -7.16
CA SER A 334 133.45 116.71 -6.37
C SER A 334 132.98 116.25 -4.96
N LYS A 335 133.38 115.08 -4.44
CA LYS A 335 133.40 113.69 -5.01
C LYS A 335 133.54 112.62 -3.88
N GLN A 336 133.12 111.39 -4.20
CA GLN A 336 133.40 110.04 -3.65
C GLN A 336 134.41 109.83 -2.47
N GLY A 337 134.20 108.81 -1.62
CA GLY A 337 135.22 108.40 -0.63
C GLY A 337 135.02 107.11 0.21
N SER A 338 135.03 105.93 -0.43
CA SER A 338 135.49 104.60 0.09
C SER A 338 134.91 103.95 1.39
N ASP A 339 134.74 102.63 1.31
CA ASP A 339 134.80 101.65 2.42
C ASP A 339 136.19 101.70 3.15
N GLN A 340 136.45 101.05 4.29
CA GLN A 340 135.98 99.72 4.73
C GLN A 340 136.23 99.44 6.24
N LYS A 341 135.63 98.34 6.71
CA LYS A 341 135.96 97.51 7.90
C LYS A 341 135.35 97.80 9.29
N GLU A 342 134.38 96.92 9.63
CA GLU A 342 134.64 95.83 10.60
C GLU A 342 134.76 96.16 12.11
N ALA A 343 134.20 97.29 12.57
CA ALA A 343 134.06 97.58 14.03
C ALA A 343 132.61 97.61 14.56
N GLY A 344 131.59 97.44 13.70
CA GLY A 344 130.17 97.60 14.06
C GLY A 344 129.42 96.31 14.44
N LEU A 345 129.90 95.14 14.02
CA LEU A 345 129.14 93.87 14.03
C LEU A 345 128.86 93.27 15.42
N GLN A 346 129.30 93.92 16.51
CA GLN A 346 128.92 93.56 17.89
C GLN A 346 127.74 94.36 18.45
N LYS A 347 127.23 95.38 17.74
CA LYS A 347 125.98 96.08 18.11
C LYS A 347 124.73 95.53 17.40
N GLU A 348 124.89 94.91 16.23
CA GLU A 348 123.76 94.40 15.44
C GLU A 348 122.99 93.27 16.16
N VAL A 349 123.68 92.45 16.95
CA VAL A 349 123.10 91.33 17.71
C VAL A 349 122.14 91.81 18.82
N GLN A 350 122.37 93.00 19.40
CA GLN A 350 121.49 93.55 20.44
C GLN A 350 120.23 94.24 19.89
N ILE A 351 120.24 94.71 18.64
CA ILE A 351 119.10 95.40 18.04
C ILE A 351 118.02 94.39 17.61
N LYS A 352 118.42 93.27 16.99
CA LYS A 352 117.49 92.23 16.48
C LYS A 352 116.67 91.52 17.58
N GLY A 353 117.09 91.60 18.84
CA GLY A 353 116.29 91.10 19.98
C GLY A 353 114.98 91.88 20.19
N LEU A 354 115.02 93.21 20.03
CA LEU A 354 113.86 94.09 20.26
C LEU A 354 112.83 94.05 19.12
N GLU A 355 113.24 93.65 17.91
CA GLU A 355 112.32 93.48 16.79
C GLU A 355 111.39 92.28 16.98
N MET A 356 111.89 91.19 17.56
CA MET A 356 111.13 89.97 17.83
C MET A 356 110.02 90.18 18.87
N GLU A 357 110.28 91.00 19.90
CA GLU A 357 109.30 91.36 20.93
C GLU A 357 108.21 92.31 20.39
N LYS A 358 108.56 93.17 19.43
CA LYS A 358 107.62 94.06 18.74
C LYS A 358 106.73 93.33 17.72
N LEU A 359 107.22 92.22 17.15
CA LEU A 359 106.40 91.31 16.35
C LEU A 359 105.43 90.49 17.22
N SER A 360 105.86 90.08 18.43
CA SER A 360 105.03 89.38 19.41
C SER A 360 103.76 90.16 19.78
N SER A 361 103.89 91.45 20.17
CA SER A 361 102.73 92.25 20.59
C SER A 361 101.72 92.51 19.45
N ASN A 362 102.21 92.73 18.22
CA ASN A 362 101.37 92.89 17.03
C ASN A 362 100.59 91.61 16.68
N LEU A 363 101.24 90.44 16.79
CA LEU A 363 100.60 89.15 16.54
C LEU A 363 99.59 88.82 17.66
N ALA A 364 99.87 89.20 18.91
CA ALA A 364 98.93 89.08 20.02
C ALA A 364 97.69 89.99 19.88
N LEU A 365 97.84 91.21 19.35
CA LEU A 365 96.71 92.11 19.08
C LEU A 365 95.83 91.59 17.94
N LEU A 366 96.42 91.11 16.83
CA LEU A 366 95.67 90.43 15.77
C LEU A 366 94.98 89.19 16.32
N LYS A 367 95.68 88.35 17.08
CA LYS A 367 95.08 87.17 17.70
C LYS A 367 93.88 87.54 18.58
N LYS A 368 93.99 88.55 19.43
CA LYS A 368 92.89 88.97 20.32
C LYS A 368 91.67 89.50 19.56
N SER A 369 91.84 90.15 18.40
CA SER A 369 90.69 90.52 17.56
C SER A 369 90.09 89.30 16.86
N LEU A 370 90.91 88.38 16.35
CA LEU A 370 90.46 87.13 15.73
C LEU A 370 89.75 86.19 16.71
N ASP A 371 90.23 86.06 17.95
CA ASP A 371 89.56 85.34 19.04
C ASP A 371 88.17 85.97 19.30
N GLY A 372 88.08 87.32 19.27
CA GLY A 372 86.80 88.05 19.38
C GLY A 372 85.84 87.81 18.21
N PHE A 373 86.34 87.76 16.97
CA PHE A 373 85.53 87.37 15.81
C PHE A 373 85.14 85.88 15.85
N GLN A 374 85.98 85.02 16.41
CA GLN A 374 85.67 83.61 16.61
C GLN A 374 84.54 83.43 17.65
N GLU A 375 84.52 84.22 18.73
CA GLU A 375 83.37 84.25 19.66
C GLU A 375 82.11 84.82 18.99
N PHE A 376 82.21 85.92 18.24
CA PHE A 376 81.07 86.46 17.49
C PHE A 376 80.46 85.41 16.55
N LEU A 377 81.28 84.64 15.83
CA LEU A 377 80.83 83.58 14.91
C LEU A 377 80.29 82.32 15.62
N LYS A 378 80.55 82.13 16.92
CA LYS A 378 79.87 81.13 17.76
C LYS A 378 78.48 81.59 18.19
N THR A 379 78.22 82.89 18.23
CA THR A 379 76.89 83.46 18.50
C THR A 379 76.05 83.57 17.23
N SER A 380 74.73 83.67 17.36
CA SER A 380 73.81 83.79 16.22
C SER A 380 73.79 85.22 15.66
N PHE A 381 74.40 85.43 14.50
CA PHE A 381 74.46 86.73 13.82
C PHE A 381 73.41 86.87 12.69
N SER A 382 72.94 88.10 12.50
CA SER A 382 72.20 88.53 11.29
C SER A 382 73.16 88.99 10.19
N ALA A 383 72.65 89.16 8.97
CA ALA A 383 73.36 89.86 7.91
C ALA A 383 73.83 91.26 8.35
N LYS A 384 72.98 92.03 9.03
CA LYS A 384 73.30 93.39 9.51
C LYS A 384 74.42 93.37 10.55
N SER A 385 74.34 92.45 11.51
CA SER A 385 75.34 92.26 12.55
C SER A 385 76.70 91.82 11.97
N LEU A 386 76.71 90.85 11.06
CA LEU A 386 77.92 90.40 10.39
C LEU A 386 78.56 91.52 9.54
N LYS A 387 77.75 92.33 8.84
CA LYS A 387 78.20 93.50 8.08
C LYS A 387 78.83 94.58 8.99
N GLY A 388 78.25 94.81 10.17
CA GLY A 388 78.83 95.64 11.22
C GLY A 388 80.15 95.09 11.77
N ALA A 389 80.21 93.79 12.05
CA ALA A 389 81.41 93.09 12.52
C ALA A 389 82.56 93.14 11.48
N ILE A 390 82.27 92.94 10.20
CA ILE A 390 83.26 93.08 9.12
C ILE A 390 83.77 94.53 9.03
N SER A 391 82.88 95.51 9.18
CA SER A 391 83.27 96.93 9.23
C SER A 391 84.20 97.23 10.40
N GLN A 392 84.00 96.59 11.56
CA GLN A 392 84.92 96.67 12.70
C GLN A 392 86.27 96.01 12.41
N LEU A 393 86.30 94.82 11.79
CA LEU A 393 87.54 94.15 11.37
C LEU A 393 88.37 95.03 10.41
N GLN A 394 87.69 95.76 9.52
CA GLN A 394 88.32 96.66 8.56
C GLN A 394 88.73 98.03 9.16
N SER A 395 88.26 98.37 10.36
CA SER A 395 88.59 99.63 11.05
C SER A 395 89.88 99.58 11.90
N LEU A 396 90.50 98.41 12.04
CA LEU A 396 91.73 98.22 12.80
C LEU A 396 92.96 98.81 12.08
N PRO A 397 93.92 99.44 12.80
CA PRO A 397 95.10 100.07 12.18
C PRO A 397 96.02 99.11 11.42
N PRO A 398 96.84 99.59 10.46
CA PRO A 398 97.77 98.76 9.70
C PRO A 398 98.87 98.13 10.57
N LEU A 399 98.64 96.89 10.98
CA LEU A 399 99.65 96.02 11.58
C LEU A 399 100.67 95.57 10.52
N ALA A 400 101.85 95.11 10.97
CA ALA A 400 103.01 94.80 10.12
C ALA A 400 102.68 93.88 8.91
N PRO A 401 103.41 93.94 7.78
CA PRO A 401 102.93 93.48 6.47
C PRO A 401 102.28 92.09 6.39
N LEU A 402 102.78 91.08 7.13
CA LEU A 402 102.15 89.75 7.18
C LEU A 402 100.75 89.75 7.81
N ALA A 403 100.50 90.59 8.82
CA ALA A 403 99.21 90.68 9.51
C ALA A 403 98.12 91.30 8.61
N SER A 404 98.46 92.33 7.84
CA SER A 404 97.55 93.01 6.92
C SER A 404 96.99 92.06 5.84
N GLY A 405 97.84 91.20 5.26
CA GLY A 405 97.40 90.20 4.28
C GLY A 405 96.39 89.17 4.85
N ILE A 406 96.55 88.79 6.12
CA ILE A 406 95.63 87.91 6.84
C ILE A 406 94.28 88.62 7.10
N GLN A 407 94.32 89.85 7.60
CA GLN A 407 93.14 90.69 7.85
C GLN A 407 92.30 90.90 6.57
N ALA A 408 92.94 91.19 5.43
CA ALA A 408 92.28 91.34 4.13
C ALA A 408 91.69 90.02 3.61
N SER A 409 92.40 88.90 3.77
CA SER A 409 91.90 87.57 3.37
C SER A 409 90.68 87.15 4.18
N LEU A 410 90.70 87.39 5.49
CA LEU A 410 89.58 87.09 6.40
C LEU A 410 88.36 87.99 6.13
N ALA A 411 88.57 89.29 5.87
CA ALA A 411 87.48 90.16 5.43
C ALA A 411 86.83 89.64 4.13
N ARG A 412 87.62 89.16 3.16
CA ARG A 412 87.07 88.57 1.91
C ARG A 412 86.28 87.28 2.17
N ILE A 413 86.72 86.45 3.11
CA ILE A 413 85.97 85.25 3.55
C ILE A 413 84.66 85.66 4.23
N PHE A 414 84.67 86.62 5.15
CA PHE A 414 83.45 87.04 5.82
C PHE A 414 82.46 87.78 4.90
N TYR A 415 82.92 88.49 3.87
CA TYR A 415 82.02 89.02 2.84
C TYR A 415 81.34 87.92 2.01
N SER A 416 82.00 86.78 1.72
CA SER A 416 81.33 85.66 1.05
C SER A 416 80.28 85.01 1.96
N VAL A 417 80.59 84.83 3.25
CA VAL A 417 79.61 84.37 4.27
C VAL A 417 78.43 85.34 4.39
N LEU A 418 78.68 86.66 4.38
CA LEU A 418 77.62 87.67 4.40
C LEU A 418 76.69 87.54 3.18
N GLY A 419 77.21 87.30 1.99
CA GLY A 419 76.41 87.06 0.79
C GLY A 419 75.48 85.84 0.93
N TRP A 420 75.97 84.74 1.51
CA TRP A 420 75.14 83.57 1.81
C TRP A 420 74.05 83.86 2.86
N VAL A 421 74.35 84.66 3.90
CA VAL A 421 73.37 85.03 4.92
C VAL A 421 72.33 86.02 4.38
N GLU A 422 72.74 87.05 3.62
CA GLU A 422 71.81 87.98 2.95
C GLU A 422 70.87 87.22 1.98
N ALA A 423 71.41 86.25 1.23
CA ALA A 423 70.61 85.38 0.37
C ALA A 423 69.62 84.51 1.16
N LEU A 424 70.05 83.78 2.21
CA LEU A 424 69.16 82.94 3.02
C LEU A 424 68.09 83.75 3.76
N GLU A 425 68.43 84.90 4.37
CA GLU A 425 67.42 85.75 5.00
C GLU A 425 66.43 86.35 3.98
N SER A 426 66.82 86.50 2.71
CA SER A 426 65.88 86.94 1.65
C SER A 426 64.93 85.80 1.25
N LEU A 427 65.45 84.58 1.10
CA LEU A 427 64.67 83.40 0.72
C LEU A 427 63.65 83.03 1.81
N LEU A 428 64.04 83.10 3.09
CA LEU A 428 63.14 82.85 4.21
C LEU A 428 62.01 83.88 4.30
N ARG A 429 62.29 85.16 4.01
CA ARG A 429 61.25 86.20 3.88
C ARG A 429 60.32 85.95 2.69
N ASN A 430 60.85 85.49 1.55
CA ASN A 430 60.04 85.12 0.38
C ASN A 430 59.14 83.89 0.66
N MET A 431 59.54 83.01 1.59
CA MET A 431 58.72 81.90 2.09
C MET A 431 57.69 82.33 3.16
N GLY A 432 57.50 83.64 3.39
CA GLY A 432 56.54 84.17 4.36
C GLY A 432 57.00 84.12 5.83
N VAL A 433 58.29 83.86 6.08
CA VAL A 433 58.87 83.94 7.43
C VAL A 433 59.33 85.38 7.67
N ASP A 434 58.45 86.20 8.25
CA ASP A 434 58.74 87.60 8.60
C ASP A 434 59.97 87.71 9.50
N ALA A 435 60.76 88.78 9.29
CA ALA A 435 61.97 89.02 10.05
C ALA A 435 61.65 89.39 11.52
N PRO A 436 62.14 88.63 12.52
CA PRO A 436 61.96 88.99 13.92
C PRO A 436 62.63 90.34 14.22
N ALA A 437 61.98 91.16 15.06
CA ALA A 437 62.39 92.54 15.33
C ALA A 437 63.61 92.64 16.28
N GLY A 438 64.77 92.24 15.79
CA GLY A 438 66.06 92.33 16.49
C GLY A 438 67.20 91.68 15.71
N ASP A 439 68.44 91.92 16.12
CA ASP A 439 69.65 91.40 15.47
C ASP A 439 69.93 89.90 15.78
N THR A 440 68.88 89.14 16.10
CA THR A 440 68.88 87.75 16.58
C THR A 440 69.31 86.70 15.54
N GLY A 441 69.46 87.12 14.28
CA GLY A 441 70.08 86.32 13.22
C GLY A 441 69.32 85.08 12.75
N MET A 442 70.02 84.26 11.97
CA MET A 442 69.49 83.05 11.33
C MET A 442 68.85 82.05 12.29
N ALA A 443 69.33 81.99 13.54
CA ALA A 443 68.79 81.10 14.57
C ALA A 443 67.32 81.43 14.91
N ALA A 444 66.91 82.71 14.85
CA ALA A 444 65.53 83.09 15.13
C ALA A 444 64.58 82.72 13.98
N TYR A 445 65.00 82.83 12.72
CA TYR A 445 64.22 82.30 11.59
C TYR A 445 64.08 80.77 11.67
N MET A 446 65.16 80.03 11.97
CA MET A 446 65.09 78.58 12.13
C MET A 446 64.18 78.18 13.28
N LYS A 447 64.22 78.92 14.41
CA LYS A 447 63.29 78.72 15.52
C LYS A 447 61.84 78.98 15.09
N GLN A 448 61.55 80.08 14.40
CA GLN A 448 60.21 80.40 13.92
C GLN A 448 59.68 79.34 12.94
N LEU A 449 60.54 78.80 12.06
CA LEU A 449 60.21 77.70 11.15
C LEU A 449 59.94 76.39 11.91
N LEU A 450 60.72 76.09 12.95
CA LEU A 450 60.48 74.95 13.84
C LEU A 450 59.19 75.12 14.64
N ASP A 451 58.92 76.30 15.19
CA ASP A 451 57.69 76.59 15.96
C ASP A 451 56.45 76.49 15.03
N GLN A 452 56.54 76.95 13.78
CA GLN A 452 55.54 76.72 12.74
C GLN A 452 55.38 75.23 12.40
N HIS A 453 56.47 74.49 12.21
CA HIS A 453 56.42 73.04 11.94
C HIS A 453 55.77 72.27 13.09
N HIS A 454 56.10 72.57 14.35
CA HIS A 454 55.46 71.95 15.51
C HIS A 454 53.97 72.33 15.63
N SER A 455 53.60 73.58 15.31
CA SER A 455 52.20 74.02 15.28
C SER A 455 51.38 73.30 14.20
N ILE A 456 51.92 73.17 12.99
CA ILE A 456 51.26 72.43 11.89
C ILE A 456 51.20 70.94 12.19
N THR A 457 52.29 70.34 12.70
CA THR A 457 52.31 68.94 13.14
C THR A 457 51.29 68.68 14.25
N GLY A 458 51.18 69.58 15.22
CA GLY A 458 50.18 69.51 16.29
C GLY A 458 48.74 69.66 15.79
N GLN A 459 48.50 70.51 14.79
CA GLN A 459 47.19 70.60 14.12
C GLN A 459 46.87 69.31 13.37
N VAL A 460 47.77 68.80 12.53
CA VAL A 460 47.59 67.53 11.81
C VAL A 460 47.36 66.36 12.78
N GLN A 461 48.10 66.28 13.89
CA GLN A 461 47.88 65.26 14.92
C GLN A 461 46.54 65.45 15.64
N ALA A 462 46.12 66.68 15.95
CA ALA A 462 44.83 66.94 16.58
C ALA A 462 43.66 66.55 15.67
N LEU A 463 43.80 66.82 14.37
CA LEU A 463 42.83 66.53 13.32
C LEU A 463 42.77 65.01 13.04
N GLN A 464 43.91 64.33 12.83
CA GLN A 464 44.00 62.86 12.78
C GLN A 464 43.40 62.15 14.00
N ASN A 465 43.44 62.78 15.19
CA ASN A 465 42.78 62.24 16.38
C ASN A 465 41.28 62.57 16.46
N GLN A 466 40.79 63.64 15.80
CA GLN A 466 39.35 63.87 15.60
C GLN A 466 38.79 62.91 14.56
N LEU A 467 39.49 62.70 13.44
CA LEU A 467 39.26 61.67 12.44
C LEU A 467 39.12 60.29 13.09
N ARG A 468 40.16 59.81 13.78
CA ARG A 468 40.12 58.47 14.39
C ARG A 468 38.96 58.31 15.37
N ARG A 469 38.62 59.33 16.16
CA ARG A 469 37.45 59.32 17.05
C ARG A 469 36.11 59.31 16.30
N ALA A 470 36.03 60.00 15.15
CA ALA A 470 34.85 59.94 14.28
C ALA A 470 34.69 58.54 13.66
N GLU A 471 35.77 57.91 13.24
CA GLU A 471 35.78 56.54 12.72
C GLU A 471 35.48 55.51 13.80
N GLU A 472 36.10 55.61 14.97
CA GLU A 472 35.84 54.75 16.14
C GLU A 472 34.36 54.85 16.57
N SER A 473 33.79 56.06 16.63
CA SER A 473 32.37 56.25 16.97
C SER A 473 31.42 55.74 15.88
N GLN A 474 31.71 55.97 14.60
CA GLN A 474 30.94 55.38 13.50
C GLN A 474 31.04 53.85 13.51
N HIS A 475 32.22 53.28 13.78
CA HIS A 475 32.41 51.84 13.87
C HIS A 475 31.64 51.25 15.05
N SER A 476 31.64 51.89 16.23
CA SER A 476 30.81 51.48 17.37
C SER A 476 29.33 51.53 17.01
N THR A 477 28.82 52.64 16.45
CA THR A 477 27.42 52.78 16.04
C THR A 477 27.01 51.76 14.97
N LEU A 478 27.89 51.41 14.03
CA LEU A 478 27.64 50.35 13.05
C LEU A 478 27.70 48.97 13.68
N GLN A 479 28.62 48.71 14.61
CA GLN A 479 28.74 47.45 15.32
C GLN A 479 27.55 47.21 16.27
N GLU A 480 27.03 48.27 16.91
CA GLU A 480 25.79 48.27 17.69
C GLU A 480 24.60 47.95 16.81
N LYS A 481 24.39 48.67 15.70
CA LYS A 481 23.31 48.35 14.74
C LYS A 481 23.41 46.94 14.14
N LEU A 482 24.64 46.42 13.96
CA LEU A 482 24.87 45.03 13.53
C LEU A 482 24.68 44.00 14.65
N LYS A 483 24.63 44.39 15.93
CA LYS A 483 24.14 43.57 17.04
C LYS A 483 22.62 43.64 17.10
N GLU A 484 22.04 44.83 17.11
CA GLU A 484 20.58 45.05 17.11
C GLU A 484 19.88 44.28 15.99
N LEU A 485 20.40 44.35 14.75
CA LEU A 485 19.84 43.60 13.61
C LEU A 485 20.03 42.08 13.71
N LYS A 486 21.05 41.59 14.43
CA LYS A 486 21.22 40.17 14.71
C LYS A 486 20.27 39.71 15.80
N GLU A 487 20.18 40.44 16.90
CA GLU A 487 19.27 40.17 18.01
C GLU A 487 17.80 40.24 17.56
N GLN A 488 17.47 41.13 16.62
CA GLN A 488 16.17 41.15 15.94
C GLN A 488 15.96 39.90 15.05
N LEU A 489 16.94 39.53 14.21
CA LEU A 489 16.83 38.36 13.33
C LEU A 489 16.77 37.03 14.10
N GLU A 490 17.56 36.91 15.17
CA GLU A 490 17.56 35.78 16.11
C GLU A 490 16.26 35.75 16.94
N GLY A 491 15.74 36.92 17.31
CA GLY A 491 14.42 37.06 17.94
C GLY A 491 13.29 36.62 17.00
N GLU A 492 13.32 37.03 15.74
CA GLU A 492 12.38 36.60 14.70
C GLU A 492 12.50 35.10 14.40
N SER A 493 13.71 34.54 14.31
CA SER A 493 13.87 33.11 14.06
C SER A 493 13.35 32.29 15.25
N GLN A 494 13.66 32.69 16.48
CA GLN A 494 13.10 32.07 17.69
C GLN A 494 11.58 32.24 17.80
N ALA A 495 11.01 33.36 17.36
CA ALA A 495 9.56 33.55 17.33
C ALA A 495 8.90 32.54 16.36
N ARG A 496 9.42 32.45 15.12
CA ARG A 496 8.94 31.50 14.11
C ARG A 496 9.13 30.04 14.55
N GLU A 497 10.24 29.71 15.22
CA GLU A 497 10.45 28.38 15.82
C GLU A 497 9.42 28.07 16.91
N ARG A 498 9.05 29.04 17.76
CA ARG A 498 7.99 28.87 18.77
C ARG A 498 6.61 28.72 18.12
N GLU A 499 6.31 29.51 17.10
CA GLU A 499 5.06 29.40 16.31
C GLU A 499 4.95 28.01 15.67
N ILE A 500 6.00 27.52 14.98
CA ILE A 500 6.04 26.17 14.40
C ILE A 500 5.90 25.10 15.49
N GLN A 501 6.55 25.25 16.65
CA GLN A 501 6.39 24.31 17.76
C GLN A 501 4.98 24.32 18.37
N GLU A 502 4.29 25.46 18.38
CA GLU A 502 2.89 25.54 18.80
C GLU A 502 1.93 24.98 17.75
N GLU A 503 2.16 25.23 16.47
CA GLU A 503 1.39 24.59 15.39
C GLU A 503 1.60 23.08 15.38
N GLU A 504 2.82 22.58 15.57
CA GLU A 504 3.10 21.16 15.77
C GLU A 504 2.36 20.58 16.99
N LYS A 505 2.32 21.29 18.13
CA LYS A 505 1.55 20.85 19.31
C LYS A 505 0.05 20.79 19.01
N ARG A 506 -0.50 21.83 18.39
CA ARG A 506 -1.93 21.89 17.99
C ARG A 506 -2.27 20.79 16.98
N GLN A 507 -1.40 20.52 16.00
CA GLN A 507 -1.55 19.41 15.05
C GLN A 507 -1.48 18.04 15.75
N LYS A 508 -0.53 17.84 16.68
CA LYS A 508 -0.44 16.62 17.49
C LYS A 508 -1.68 16.42 18.36
N GLU A 509 -2.22 17.48 18.98
CA GLU A 509 -3.49 17.42 19.71
C GLU A 509 -4.68 17.07 18.80
N VAL A 510 -4.79 17.67 17.60
CA VAL A 510 -5.86 17.35 16.65
C VAL A 510 -5.76 15.90 16.16
N LEU A 511 -4.55 15.41 15.89
CA LEU A 511 -4.31 14.01 15.51
C LEU A 511 -4.63 13.05 16.67
N LEU A 512 -4.27 13.38 17.91
CA LEU A 512 -4.61 12.57 19.09
C LEU A 512 -6.13 12.55 19.35
N ARG A 513 -6.82 13.69 19.22
CA ARG A 513 -8.29 13.75 19.34
C ARG A 513 -8.97 12.95 18.22
N ARG A 514 -8.46 13.02 17.00
CA ARG A 514 -8.95 12.22 15.86
C ARG A 514 -8.72 10.72 16.10
N ALA A 515 -7.52 10.31 16.52
CA ALA A 515 -7.22 8.91 16.83
C ALA A 515 -8.10 8.38 17.97
N ALA A 516 -8.38 9.19 18.99
CA ALA A 516 -9.28 8.82 20.08
C ALA A 516 -10.76 8.68 19.63
N LEU A 517 -11.21 9.48 18.66
CA LEU A 517 -12.52 9.32 18.03
C LEU A 517 -12.58 8.05 17.18
N GLU A 518 -11.60 7.83 16.31
CA GLU A 518 -11.51 6.61 15.48
C GLU A 518 -11.39 5.34 16.36
N GLU A 519 -10.68 5.40 17.50
CA GLU A 519 -10.62 4.30 18.47
C GLU A 519 -11.97 4.09 19.21
N ALA A 520 -12.73 5.15 19.47
CA ALA A 520 -14.07 5.07 20.07
C ALA A 520 -15.09 4.46 19.10
N GLU A 521 -15.12 4.91 17.84
CA GLU A 521 -15.94 4.35 16.76
C GLU A 521 -15.63 2.86 16.53
N LEU A 522 -14.35 2.48 16.52
CA LEU A 522 -13.93 1.07 16.43
C LEU A 522 -14.36 0.25 17.65
N LYS A 523 -14.31 0.80 18.87
CA LYS A 523 -14.82 0.12 20.08
C LYS A 523 -16.32 -0.07 20.05
N GLU A 524 -17.07 0.93 19.59
CA GLU A 524 -18.53 0.84 19.44
C GLU A 524 -18.92 -0.18 18.38
N ALA A 525 -18.29 -0.15 17.20
CA ALA A 525 -18.48 -1.15 16.16
C ALA A 525 -18.11 -2.58 16.62
N LEU A 526 -17.04 -2.74 17.41
CA LEU A 526 -16.68 -4.02 18.00
C LEU A 526 -17.69 -4.50 19.05
N GLU A 527 -18.29 -3.61 19.84
CA GLU A 527 -19.39 -4.00 20.74
C GLU A 527 -20.71 -4.25 20.01
N GLU A 528 -20.99 -3.60 18.88
CA GLU A 528 -22.09 -3.98 18.00
C GLU A 528 -21.88 -5.38 17.41
N GLU A 529 -20.71 -5.68 16.84
CA GLU A 529 -20.39 -7.01 16.33
C GLU A 529 -20.38 -8.07 17.43
N ARG A 530 -19.97 -7.74 18.67
CA ARG A 530 -20.12 -8.64 19.83
C ARG A 530 -21.59 -8.83 20.23
N LYS A 531 -22.46 -7.81 20.14
CA LYS A 531 -23.91 -7.97 20.35
C LYS A 531 -24.53 -8.86 19.26
N ARG A 532 -24.20 -8.62 17.99
CA ARG A 532 -24.64 -9.41 16.82
C ARG A 532 -24.16 -10.87 16.94
N GLY A 533 -22.89 -11.08 17.31
CA GLY A 533 -22.33 -12.39 17.61
C GLY A 533 -23.09 -13.13 18.72
N ARG A 534 -23.32 -12.48 19.87
CA ARG A 534 -24.10 -13.06 20.98
C ARG A 534 -25.54 -13.40 20.60
N LEU A 535 -26.18 -12.60 19.73
CA LEU A 535 -27.52 -12.90 19.21
C LEU A 535 -27.50 -14.11 18.27
N LEU A 536 -26.55 -14.18 17.33
CA LEU A 536 -26.39 -15.32 16.44
C LEU A 536 -25.99 -16.60 17.19
N GLU A 537 -25.19 -16.49 18.26
CA GLU A 537 -24.88 -17.61 19.17
C GLU A 537 -26.14 -18.11 19.90
N ALA A 538 -27.03 -17.22 20.33
CA ALA A 538 -28.31 -17.58 20.92
C ALA A 538 -29.25 -18.24 19.89
N GLU A 539 -29.41 -17.66 18.70
CA GLU A 539 -30.19 -18.25 17.60
C GLU A 539 -29.66 -19.65 17.22
N VAL A 540 -28.34 -19.84 17.15
CA VAL A 540 -27.72 -21.15 16.88
C VAL A 540 -27.93 -22.13 18.04
N GLN A 541 -27.94 -21.68 19.29
CA GLN A 541 -28.30 -22.53 20.44
C GLN A 541 -29.77 -22.94 20.41
N GLU A 542 -30.69 -22.00 20.19
CA GLU A 542 -32.13 -22.29 20.04
C GLU A 542 -32.40 -23.24 18.86
N LEU A 543 -31.79 -23.01 17.70
CA LEU A 543 -31.89 -23.90 16.55
C LEU A 543 -31.29 -25.29 16.82
N SER A 544 -30.21 -25.37 17.61
CA SER A 544 -29.61 -26.64 18.02
C SER A 544 -30.53 -27.42 18.96
N GLN A 545 -31.09 -26.78 19.98
CA GLN A 545 -32.10 -27.37 20.88
C GLN A 545 -33.36 -27.79 20.11
N ALA A 546 -33.84 -26.98 19.17
CA ALA A 546 -34.97 -27.31 18.31
C ALA A 546 -34.66 -28.41 17.27
N MET A 547 -33.39 -28.64 16.93
CA MET A 547 -32.95 -29.80 16.13
C MET A 547 -32.78 -31.05 17.00
N GLU A 548 -32.35 -30.92 18.25
CA GLU A 548 -32.26 -32.02 19.21
C GLU A 548 -33.64 -32.53 19.61
N GLY A 549 -34.56 -31.63 20.01
CA GLY A 549 -35.96 -31.97 20.26
C GLY A 549 -36.69 -32.55 19.03
N ARG A 550 -36.28 -32.18 17.81
CA ARG A 550 -36.76 -32.83 16.58
C ARG A 550 -36.19 -34.24 16.39
N ARG A 551 -34.92 -34.47 16.72
CA ARG A 551 -34.31 -35.82 16.73
C ARG A 551 -34.90 -36.70 17.84
N ASP A 552 -35.27 -36.11 18.98
CA ASP A 552 -35.99 -36.80 20.06
C ASP A 552 -37.39 -37.19 19.60
N LEU A 553 -38.15 -36.25 19.03
CA LEU A 553 -39.45 -36.53 18.45
C LEU A 553 -39.36 -37.58 17.34
N GLU A 554 -38.39 -37.48 16.43
CA GLU A 554 -38.14 -38.48 15.39
C GLU A 554 -37.76 -39.85 15.98
N ARG A 555 -36.95 -39.91 17.05
CA ARG A 555 -36.65 -41.16 17.76
C ARG A 555 -37.89 -41.74 18.43
N THR A 556 -38.77 -40.94 19.04
CA THR A 556 -40.04 -41.42 19.59
C THR A 556 -41.04 -41.81 18.51
N LEU A 557 -41.07 -41.13 17.36
CA LEU A 557 -41.89 -41.50 16.20
C LEU A 557 -41.36 -42.75 15.52
N ASN A 558 -40.05 -42.97 15.49
CA ASN A 558 -39.46 -44.21 14.97
C ASN A 558 -39.60 -45.38 15.95
N ALA A 559 -39.67 -45.11 17.26
CA ALA A 559 -40.06 -46.10 18.27
C ALA A 559 -41.55 -46.43 18.20
N ARG A 560 -42.43 -45.42 18.09
CA ARG A 560 -43.88 -45.58 17.88
C ARG A 560 -44.25 -46.07 16.50
N MET A 561 -43.40 -45.86 15.51
CA MET A 561 -43.34 -46.73 14.35
C MET A 561 -43.01 -48.09 14.93
N LYS A 562 -41.78 -48.49 15.28
CA LYS A 562 -41.39 -49.82 15.85
C LYS A 562 -42.27 -50.49 16.96
N GLU A 563 -43.37 -49.88 17.39
CA GLU A 563 -44.50 -50.39 18.17
C GLU A 563 -45.89 -50.37 17.44
N ASN A 564 -46.27 -49.37 16.62
CA ASN A 564 -47.37 -49.47 15.61
C ASN A 564 -46.98 -50.35 14.39
N LEU A 565 -45.69 -50.60 14.33
CA LEU A 565 -44.87 -51.31 13.38
C LEU A 565 -44.23 -52.45 14.17
N GLY A 566 -44.22 -52.40 15.51
CA GLY A 566 -44.61 -53.54 16.31
C GLY A 566 -46.13 -53.80 16.27
N SER A 567 -46.92 -53.14 15.37
CA SER A 567 -48.36 -53.31 15.01
C SER A 567 -48.77 -53.62 13.51
N LEU A 568 -47.88 -54.11 12.59
CA LEU A 568 -48.09 -55.08 11.44
C LEU A 568 -47.14 -56.42 11.01
N GLU A 569 -46.40 -57.30 11.84
CA GLU A 569 -45.79 -58.81 11.94
C GLU A 569 -46.27 -59.69 13.21
N ASP A 570 -47.07 -59.24 14.15
CA ASP A 570 -48.19 -59.71 15.00
C ASP A 570 -49.48 -60.27 14.26
N ALA A 571 -50.73 -59.75 14.05
CA ALA A 571 -51.87 -60.50 13.34
C ALA A 571 -51.89 -61.19 11.86
N LYS A 572 -50.86 -61.25 10.96
CA LYS A 572 -50.84 -61.82 9.55
C LYS A 572 -50.32 -63.25 9.45
N ARG A 573 -49.72 -63.89 10.47
CA ARG A 573 -49.27 -65.28 10.28
C ARG A 573 -50.42 -66.25 10.30
N GLY A 574 -51.70 -65.95 10.64
CA GLY A 574 -52.46 -64.70 10.86
C GLY A 574 -53.95 -64.87 10.85
N LYS A 575 -54.56 -63.86 10.23
CA LYS A 575 -55.16 -64.15 8.92
C LYS A 575 -54.52 -65.37 8.20
N ALA A 576 -53.20 -65.50 7.96
CA ALA A 576 -52.66 -66.70 7.29
C ALA A 576 -52.87 -68.07 8.01
N VAL A 577 -52.59 -68.27 9.31
CA VAL A 577 -52.96 -69.49 10.06
C VAL A 577 -54.46 -69.56 10.39
N ALA A 578 -55.23 -68.47 10.31
CA ALA A 578 -56.69 -68.51 10.21
C ALA A 578 -57.15 -68.94 8.79
N GLU A 579 -56.38 -68.67 7.74
CA GLU A 579 -56.55 -69.16 6.38
C GLU A 579 -56.10 -70.63 6.29
N GLU A 580 -55.09 -71.07 7.04
CA GLU A 580 -54.80 -72.49 7.24
C GLU A 580 -56.00 -73.19 7.90
N LYS A 581 -56.52 -72.61 8.99
CA LYS A 581 -57.75 -73.05 9.69
C LYS A 581 -58.91 -73.19 8.71
N LEU A 582 -59.16 -72.14 7.92
CA LEU A 582 -60.21 -72.12 6.91
C LEU A 582 -59.94 -73.19 5.85
N SER A 583 -58.71 -73.35 5.33
CA SER A 583 -58.37 -74.41 4.39
C SER A 583 -58.55 -75.82 4.97
N VAL A 584 -58.38 -76.01 6.28
CA VAL A 584 -58.67 -77.28 6.99
C VAL A 584 -60.19 -77.50 7.08
N TRP A 585 -60.96 -76.45 7.36
CA TRP A 585 -62.43 -76.52 7.36
C TRP A 585 -63.00 -76.73 5.95
N GLU A 586 -62.47 -76.06 4.92
CA GLU A 586 -62.83 -76.21 3.51
C GLU A 586 -62.51 -77.62 3.00
N ARG A 587 -61.31 -78.15 3.26
CA ARG A 587 -60.99 -79.55 2.92
C ARG A 587 -61.88 -80.56 3.66
N ARG A 588 -62.29 -80.26 4.90
CA ARG A 588 -63.26 -81.09 5.64
C ARG A 588 -64.67 -80.96 5.07
N LEU A 589 -65.07 -79.78 4.62
CA LEU A 589 -66.36 -79.55 3.96
C LEU A 589 -66.43 -80.29 2.63
N GLN A 590 -65.40 -80.15 1.78
CA GLN A 590 -65.24 -80.88 0.53
C GLN A 590 -65.25 -82.41 0.73
N GLY A 591 -64.66 -82.91 1.82
CA GLY A 591 -64.75 -84.32 2.20
C GLY A 591 -66.18 -84.76 2.53
N LEU A 592 -66.91 -83.97 3.32
CA LEU A 592 -68.32 -84.24 3.64
C LEU A 592 -69.25 -84.10 2.43
N GLU A 593 -68.94 -83.18 1.50
CA GLU A 593 -69.63 -83.04 0.22
C GLU A 593 -69.38 -84.25 -0.68
N ALA A 594 -68.12 -84.71 -0.80
CA ALA A 594 -67.76 -85.93 -1.52
C ALA A 594 -68.41 -87.20 -0.94
N GLU A 595 -68.52 -87.29 0.38
CA GLU A 595 -69.25 -88.37 1.08
C GLU A 595 -70.76 -88.29 0.81
N ALA A 596 -71.37 -87.10 0.91
CA ALA A 596 -72.78 -86.89 0.63
C ALA A 596 -73.14 -87.14 -0.84
N GLU A 597 -72.25 -86.79 -1.77
CA GLU A 597 -72.34 -87.20 -3.17
C GLU A 597 -72.22 -88.73 -3.30
N SER A 598 -71.21 -89.36 -2.69
CA SER A 598 -71.09 -90.83 -2.74
C SER A 598 -72.30 -91.57 -2.14
N LEU A 599 -73.03 -90.95 -1.20
CA LEU A 599 -74.31 -91.45 -0.70
C LEU A 599 -75.46 -91.20 -1.69
N ARG A 600 -75.50 -90.05 -2.37
CA ARG A 600 -76.41 -89.81 -3.51
C ARG A 600 -76.14 -90.76 -4.68
N GLN A 601 -74.89 -91.22 -4.89
CA GLN A 601 -74.62 -92.37 -5.75
C GLN A 601 -75.37 -93.59 -5.19
N LYS A 602 -75.01 -94.06 -3.99
CA LYS A 602 -75.53 -95.27 -3.31
C LYS A 602 -77.05 -95.37 -3.20
N HIS A 603 -77.74 -94.26 -2.94
CA HIS A 603 -79.21 -94.26 -2.90
C HIS A 603 -79.83 -94.31 -4.30
N GLN A 604 -79.26 -93.63 -5.29
CA GLN A 604 -79.85 -93.62 -6.64
C GLN A 604 -79.42 -94.82 -7.51
N GLN A 605 -78.28 -95.46 -7.22
CA GLN A 605 -78.22 -96.79 -6.56
C GLN A 605 -79.49 -97.64 -6.47
N GLU A 606 -79.73 -98.04 -5.22
CA GLU A 606 -80.91 -98.68 -4.63
C GLU A 606 -82.24 -98.32 -5.34
N ILE A 607 -82.55 -97.02 -5.50
CA ILE A 607 -83.80 -96.50 -6.11
C ILE A 607 -84.19 -97.20 -7.40
N SER A 608 -83.23 -97.58 -8.25
CA SER A 608 -83.52 -98.21 -9.53
C SER A 608 -83.15 -99.67 -9.64
N GLU A 609 -82.45 -100.21 -8.63
CA GLU A 609 -82.63 -101.62 -8.28
C GLU A 609 -84.12 -101.86 -7.98
N TYR A 610 -84.73 -101.00 -7.16
CA TYR A 610 -86.16 -100.99 -6.93
C TYR A 610 -86.99 -100.67 -8.18
N GLN A 611 -86.67 -99.66 -9.02
CA GLN A 611 -87.42 -99.47 -10.29
C GLN A 611 -87.42 -100.70 -11.18
N GLU A 612 -86.29 -101.40 -11.31
CA GLU A 612 -86.17 -102.55 -12.20
C GLU A 612 -86.76 -103.82 -11.56
N GLN A 613 -86.71 -103.97 -10.23
CA GLN A 613 -87.56 -104.91 -9.49
C GLN A 613 -89.04 -104.60 -9.73
N VAL A 614 -89.50 -103.34 -9.60
CA VAL A 614 -90.88 -102.90 -9.86
C VAL A 614 -91.30 -103.19 -11.30
N LYS A 615 -90.43 -103.01 -12.31
CA LYS A 615 -90.72 -103.45 -13.70
C LYS A 615 -90.77 -104.98 -13.85
N GLN A 616 -90.12 -105.73 -12.98
CA GLN A 616 -90.21 -107.20 -12.93
C GLN A 616 -91.55 -107.60 -12.30
N HIS A 617 -91.86 -107.06 -11.12
CA HIS A 617 -93.15 -107.23 -10.44
C HIS A 617 -94.32 -106.79 -11.32
N ALA A 618 -94.24 -105.66 -12.02
CA ALA A 618 -95.30 -105.19 -12.92
C ALA A 618 -95.57 -106.16 -14.08
N ARG A 619 -94.55 -106.89 -14.58
CA ARG A 619 -94.77 -107.95 -15.58
C ARG A 619 -95.54 -109.12 -14.98
N THR A 620 -95.12 -109.59 -13.80
CA THR A 620 -95.82 -110.65 -13.05
C THR A 620 -97.22 -110.23 -12.58
N ILE A 621 -97.44 -108.96 -12.27
CA ILE A 621 -98.75 -108.43 -11.87
C ILE A 621 -99.71 -108.41 -13.08
N VAL A 622 -99.26 -107.98 -14.26
CA VAL A 622 -100.06 -108.07 -15.50
C VAL A 622 -100.36 -109.52 -15.89
N GLU A 623 -99.51 -110.47 -15.49
CA GLU A 623 -99.70 -111.91 -15.66
C GLU A 623 -100.76 -112.45 -14.67
N LEU A 624 -100.70 -112.05 -13.39
CA LEU A 624 -101.70 -112.33 -12.34
C LEU A 624 -103.07 -111.70 -12.64
N GLU A 625 -103.12 -110.43 -13.06
CA GLU A 625 -104.34 -109.67 -13.33
C GLU A 625 -105.15 -110.29 -14.46
N LYS A 626 -104.49 -110.85 -15.48
CA LYS A 626 -105.13 -111.66 -16.54
C LYS A 626 -105.88 -112.89 -16.01
N ARG A 627 -105.51 -113.40 -14.83
CA ARG A 627 -106.11 -114.58 -14.19
C ARG A 627 -107.21 -114.17 -13.22
N LEU A 628 -106.98 -113.11 -12.44
CA LEU A 628 -107.90 -112.58 -11.44
C LEU A 628 -109.10 -111.81 -12.02
N SER A 629 -108.97 -111.21 -13.21
CA SER A 629 -110.07 -110.49 -13.91
C SER A 629 -111.28 -111.37 -14.33
N SER A 630 -111.27 -112.64 -13.93
CA SER A 630 -112.35 -113.61 -14.14
C SER A 630 -113.38 -113.67 -12.99
N THR A 631 -113.10 -113.07 -11.82
CA THR A 631 -113.83 -113.39 -10.58
C THR A 631 -114.18 -112.16 -9.72
N ALA A 632 -115.44 -112.14 -9.24
CA ALA A 632 -115.96 -111.41 -8.07
C ALA A 632 -115.82 -109.87 -7.98
N GLN A 633 -116.87 -109.25 -8.52
CA GLN A 633 -117.58 -108.07 -8.01
C GLN A 633 -117.67 -107.91 -6.46
N GLN A 634 -117.86 -106.64 -6.05
CA GLN A 634 -118.59 -106.13 -4.85
C GLN A 634 -117.87 -106.05 -3.46
N PRO A 635 -118.28 -105.11 -2.55
CA PRO A 635 -117.39 -104.55 -1.51
C PRO A 635 -117.95 -104.45 -0.06
N LYS A 636 -117.09 -104.21 0.96
CA LYS A 636 -117.32 -103.24 2.09
C LYS A 636 -116.26 -103.20 3.24
N GLU A 637 -116.17 -102.01 3.85
CA GLU A 637 -116.06 -101.67 5.31
C GLU A 637 -114.77 -101.73 6.20
N GLU A 638 -114.74 -100.70 7.10
CA GLU A 638 -114.15 -100.56 8.46
C GLU A 638 -112.62 -100.43 8.77
N ARG A 639 -112.24 -99.20 9.22
CA ARG A 639 -111.73 -98.83 10.58
C ARG A 639 -110.22 -98.95 11.00
N GLY A 640 -109.44 -97.90 10.69
CA GLY A 640 -108.41 -97.25 11.57
C GLY A 640 -107.10 -98.00 11.96
N PRO A 641 -106.19 -97.42 12.80
CA PRO A 641 -106.09 -96.03 13.32
C PRO A 641 -104.67 -95.36 13.39
N GLN A 642 -104.62 -94.00 13.44
CA GLN A 642 -103.53 -93.11 13.97
C GLN A 642 -102.14 -93.05 13.26
N PRO A 643 -101.24 -92.05 13.52
CA PRO A 643 -101.28 -90.92 14.49
C PRO A 643 -100.89 -89.47 13.99
N ARG A 644 -101.11 -88.45 14.87
CA ARG A 644 -100.47 -87.08 15.00
C ARG A 644 -100.66 -85.93 13.97
N GLU A 645 -101.21 -84.78 14.44
CA GLU A 645 -100.63 -83.41 14.35
C GLU A 645 -101.34 -82.37 15.30
N THR A 646 -101.05 -81.05 15.25
CA THR A 646 -101.15 -80.06 16.39
C THR A 646 -102.08 -78.82 16.24
N LYS A 647 -102.50 -78.14 17.37
CA LYS A 647 -103.20 -76.80 17.44
C LYS A 647 -103.18 -76.09 18.86
N LYS A 648 -103.43 -74.74 18.89
CA LYS A 648 -104.08 -73.82 19.93
C LYS A 648 -103.30 -72.83 20.89
N GLU A 649 -103.61 -71.52 20.77
CA GLU A 649 -104.14 -70.46 21.74
C GLU A 649 -103.43 -69.97 23.07
N ALA A 650 -103.96 -68.92 23.78
CA ALA A 650 -103.35 -68.06 24.89
C ALA A 650 -104.44 -67.54 25.95
N PRO A 651 -104.40 -66.42 26.80
CA PRO A 651 -103.47 -65.27 27.15
C PRO A 651 -103.48 -64.73 28.67
N LYS A 652 -103.24 -63.40 28.97
CA LYS A 652 -103.61 -62.48 30.15
C LYS A 652 -102.51 -61.83 31.15
N PRO A 653 -102.81 -60.74 31.98
CA PRO A 653 -101.90 -59.71 32.66
C PRO A 653 -102.02 -59.64 34.25
N PRO A 654 -101.96 -58.55 35.13
CA PRO A 654 -101.80 -57.03 35.09
C PRO A 654 -101.14 -56.20 36.31
N LEU A 655 -101.11 -54.82 36.26
CA LEU A 655 -101.05 -53.74 37.35
C LEU A 655 -99.78 -53.59 38.29
N PRO A 656 -99.60 -52.64 39.30
CA PRO A 656 -100.36 -51.48 39.91
C PRO A 656 -99.57 -50.12 40.21
N ALA A 657 -100.07 -49.15 41.05
CA ALA A 657 -99.41 -47.86 41.50
C ALA A 657 -100.06 -47.09 42.74
N SER A 658 -99.53 -45.91 43.23
CA SER A 658 -100.18 -44.70 43.95
C SER A 658 -99.45 -44.06 45.23
N PRO A 659 -99.93 -43.03 46.03
CA PRO A 659 -99.19 -41.75 46.33
C PRO A 659 -99.23 -41.14 47.81
N GLY A 660 -98.83 -39.86 48.05
CA GLY A 660 -98.93 -39.12 49.36
C GLY A 660 -98.66 -37.58 49.33
N LEU A 661 -98.87 -36.80 50.43
CA LEU A 661 -98.80 -35.30 50.48
C LEU A 661 -98.59 -34.65 51.89
N CYS A 662 -98.27 -33.34 51.92
CA CYS A 662 -98.45 -32.35 53.02
C CYS A 662 -97.38 -32.14 54.14
N ILE A 663 -96.07 -32.16 53.83
CA ILE A 663 -95.00 -31.57 54.69
C ILE A 663 -94.13 -30.52 53.94
N MET A 664 -94.30 -30.39 52.61
CA MET A 664 -93.37 -29.64 51.74
C MET A 664 -93.47 -28.11 51.81
N ASP A 665 -94.61 -27.53 52.20
CA ASP A 665 -94.91 -26.13 51.87
C ASP A 665 -94.10 -25.10 52.67
N GLU A 666 -93.78 -25.38 53.95
CA GLU A 666 -92.94 -24.50 54.78
C GLU A 666 -91.46 -24.54 54.34
N PHE A 667 -90.93 -25.73 54.03
CA PHE A 667 -89.61 -25.88 53.41
C PHE A 667 -89.54 -25.18 52.04
N HIS A 668 -90.62 -25.18 51.27
CA HIS A 668 -90.73 -24.43 50.03
C HIS A 668 -90.85 -22.91 50.21
N ALA A 669 -91.14 -22.39 51.40
CA ALA A 669 -91.03 -20.96 51.67
C ALA A 669 -89.57 -20.56 51.86
N PHE A 670 -88.85 -21.20 52.79
CA PHE A 670 -87.44 -20.93 53.06
C PHE A 670 -86.55 -21.09 51.79
N LEU A 671 -86.75 -22.17 51.03
CA LEU A 671 -86.01 -22.39 49.78
C LEU A 671 -86.33 -21.37 48.67
N LYS A 672 -87.44 -20.63 48.73
CA LYS A 672 -87.71 -19.52 47.79
C LYS A 672 -87.00 -18.23 48.21
N GLU A 673 -86.80 -18.01 49.51
CA GLU A 673 -86.14 -16.83 50.06
C GLU A 673 -84.61 -16.91 49.83
N GLU A 674 -83.99 -18.04 50.16
CA GLU A 674 -82.59 -18.33 49.80
C GLU A 674 -82.34 -18.25 48.28
N LEU A 675 -83.26 -18.80 47.47
CA LEU A 675 -83.19 -18.69 46.01
C LEU A 675 -83.36 -17.25 45.51
N ALA A 676 -84.06 -16.38 46.26
CA ALA A 676 -84.18 -14.96 45.93
C ALA A 676 -82.91 -14.19 46.28
N ALA A 677 -82.31 -14.45 47.45
CA ALA A 677 -81.03 -13.87 47.87
C ALA A 677 -79.90 -14.24 46.90
N ALA A 678 -79.74 -15.53 46.59
CA ALA A 678 -78.75 -16.01 45.62
C ALA A 678 -78.96 -15.41 44.20
N LYS A 679 -80.21 -15.15 43.79
CA LYS A 679 -80.50 -14.45 42.52
C LYS A 679 -80.09 -12.97 42.56
N GLN A 680 -80.30 -12.27 43.68
CA GLN A 680 -79.85 -10.89 43.84
C GLN A 680 -78.32 -10.79 43.83
N GLU A 681 -77.62 -11.71 44.51
CA GLU A 681 -76.14 -11.75 44.49
C GLU A 681 -75.59 -12.10 43.09
N ILE A 682 -76.22 -13.01 42.35
CA ILE A 682 -75.87 -13.28 40.96
C ILE A 682 -76.12 -12.05 40.07
N GLN A 683 -77.19 -11.29 40.29
CA GLN A 683 -77.46 -10.04 39.56
C GLN A 683 -76.43 -8.94 39.89
N ALA A 684 -76.03 -8.79 41.15
CA ALA A 684 -74.97 -7.86 41.55
C ALA A 684 -73.63 -8.22 40.91
N ASN A 685 -73.24 -9.51 40.95
CA ASN A 685 -72.03 -9.99 40.28
C ASN A 685 -72.10 -9.83 38.75
N GLN A 686 -73.27 -9.99 38.13
CA GLN A 686 -73.47 -9.71 36.69
C GLN A 686 -73.31 -8.22 36.36
N ALA A 687 -73.71 -7.31 37.25
CA ALA A 687 -73.49 -5.87 37.08
C ALA A 687 -71.98 -5.52 37.12
N VAL A 688 -71.24 -6.03 38.12
CA VAL A 688 -69.77 -5.83 38.20
C VAL A 688 -69.06 -6.42 36.97
N ILE A 689 -69.47 -7.60 36.50
CA ILE A 689 -68.94 -8.20 35.27
C ILE A 689 -69.29 -7.35 34.03
N ALA A 690 -70.42 -6.66 33.99
CA ALA A 690 -70.78 -5.75 32.90
C ALA A 690 -69.95 -4.46 32.92
N GLU A 691 -69.65 -3.90 34.10
CA GLU A 691 -68.77 -2.73 34.24
C GLU A 691 -67.33 -3.07 33.86
N LEU A 692 -66.76 -4.16 34.38
CA LEU A 692 -65.41 -4.62 34.00
C LEU A 692 -65.30 -4.94 32.50
N LYS A 693 -66.36 -5.46 31.86
CA LYS A 693 -66.41 -5.62 30.40
C LYS A 693 -66.43 -4.28 29.66
N LYS A 694 -67.16 -3.29 30.18
CA LYS A 694 -67.21 -1.93 29.61
C LYS A 694 -65.84 -1.24 29.72
N GLU A 695 -65.17 -1.36 30.87
CA GLU A 695 -63.81 -0.84 31.08
C GLU A 695 -62.80 -1.54 30.15
N LEU A 696 -62.83 -2.87 30.04
CA LEU A 696 -62.00 -3.61 29.08
C LEU A 696 -62.29 -3.21 27.62
N CYS A 697 -63.54 -2.94 27.26
CA CYS A 697 -63.89 -2.41 25.95
C CYS A 697 -63.36 -0.98 25.73
N GLN A 698 -63.41 -0.10 26.74
CA GLN A 698 -62.85 1.25 26.65
C GLN A 698 -61.32 1.23 26.57
N ALA A 699 -60.64 0.43 27.39
CA ALA A 699 -59.19 0.24 27.32
C ALA A 699 -58.76 -0.38 25.98
N ARG A 700 -59.54 -1.31 25.43
CA ARG A 700 -59.28 -1.89 24.11
C ARG A 700 -59.53 -0.90 22.98
N ALA A 701 -60.52 -0.01 23.09
CA ALA A 701 -60.74 1.07 22.14
C ALA A 701 -59.56 2.05 22.16
N THR A 702 -59.20 2.60 23.31
CA THR A 702 -58.08 3.57 23.41
C THR A 702 -56.74 2.98 22.98
N MET A 703 -56.46 1.70 23.25
CA MET A 703 -55.29 1.03 22.69
C MET A 703 -55.38 0.84 21.17
N SER A 704 -56.56 0.56 20.62
CA SER A 704 -56.76 0.45 19.17
C SER A 704 -56.59 1.78 18.45
N ASP A 705 -57.02 2.89 19.07
CA ASP A 705 -56.92 4.23 18.51
C ASP A 705 -55.46 4.72 18.52
N VAL A 706 -54.74 4.54 19.63
CA VAL A 706 -53.31 4.87 19.74
C VAL A 706 -52.42 4.01 18.82
N ILE A 707 -52.85 2.80 18.46
CA ILE A 707 -52.19 1.95 17.46
C ILE A 707 -52.56 2.37 16.02
N GLY A 708 -53.71 3.03 15.81
CA GLY A 708 -54.18 3.48 14.50
C GLY A 708 -53.70 4.87 14.08
N GLU A 709 -53.50 5.79 15.03
CA GLU A 709 -53.24 7.21 14.74
C GLU A 709 -51.76 7.58 14.68
N LEU A 710 -51.11 7.30 13.53
CA LEU A 710 -49.89 8.01 13.15
C LEU A 710 -50.12 9.52 13.15
N SER A 711 -49.16 10.30 13.66
CA SER A 711 -49.27 11.76 13.71
C SER A 711 -49.36 12.38 12.31
N GLU A 712 -49.99 13.54 12.18
CA GLU A 712 -50.16 14.21 10.87
C GLU A 712 -48.84 14.47 10.14
N LYS A 713 -47.76 14.74 10.88
CA LYS A 713 -46.40 14.86 10.32
C LYS A 713 -45.90 13.54 9.73
N GLN A 714 -46.07 12.43 10.44
CA GLN A 714 -45.71 11.11 9.93
C GLN A 714 -46.59 10.69 8.74
N LYS A 715 -47.89 11.05 8.75
CA LYS A 715 -48.79 10.84 7.60
C LYS A 715 -48.31 11.64 6.37
N ALA A 716 -48.02 12.94 6.53
CA ALA A 716 -47.50 13.79 5.46
C ALA A 716 -46.13 13.31 4.92
N GLU A 717 -45.20 12.93 5.80
CA GLU A 717 -43.92 12.34 5.41
C GLU A 717 -44.10 11.02 4.65
N LEU A 718 -45.05 10.18 5.06
CA LEU A 718 -45.35 8.92 4.36
C LEU A 718 -46.02 9.18 3.00
N GLU A 719 -46.85 10.22 2.86
CA GLU A 719 -47.42 10.62 1.58
C GLU A 719 -46.37 11.21 0.63
N GLU A 720 -45.46 12.05 1.12
CA GLU A 720 -44.31 12.55 0.35
C GLU A 720 -43.42 11.37 -0.12
N LYS A 721 -43.01 10.49 0.80
CA LYS A 721 -42.20 9.30 0.48
C LYS A 721 -42.94 8.35 -0.47
N ARG A 722 -44.26 8.21 -0.34
CA ARG A 722 -45.11 7.43 -1.27
C ARG A 722 -45.19 8.09 -2.65
N SER A 723 -45.22 9.41 -2.74
CA SER A 723 -45.18 10.14 -4.02
C SER A 723 -43.83 9.98 -4.73
N LEU A 724 -42.73 10.02 -3.97
CA LEU A 724 -41.36 9.79 -4.45
C LEU A 724 -41.16 8.34 -4.91
N VAL A 725 -41.65 7.35 -4.16
CA VAL A 725 -41.64 5.94 -4.58
C VAL A 725 -42.49 5.76 -5.85
N GLN A 726 -43.58 6.51 -6.03
CA GLN A 726 -44.34 6.48 -7.28
C GLN A 726 -43.63 7.14 -8.47
N SER A 727 -42.89 8.26 -8.30
CA SER A 727 -42.10 8.82 -9.40
C SER A 727 -40.95 7.89 -9.79
N GLN A 728 -40.21 7.37 -8.80
CA GLN A 728 -39.16 6.38 -9.00
C GLN A 728 -39.71 5.09 -9.66
N ALA A 729 -40.91 4.63 -9.30
CA ALA A 729 -41.54 3.48 -9.96
C ALA A 729 -41.89 3.76 -11.44
N ARG A 730 -42.32 4.97 -11.79
CA ARG A 730 -42.56 5.39 -13.19
C ARG A 730 -41.26 5.48 -13.98
N GLU A 731 -40.21 6.06 -13.38
CA GLU A 731 -38.87 6.14 -13.98
C GLU A 731 -38.26 4.75 -14.21
N LEU A 732 -38.35 3.84 -13.22
CA LEU A 732 -37.96 2.45 -13.36
C LEU A 732 -38.81 1.70 -14.39
N GLY A 733 -40.07 2.07 -14.59
CA GLY A 733 -40.91 1.62 -15.70
C GLY A 733 -40.32 2.00 -17.06
N LEU A 734 -40.11 3.30 -17.28
CA LEU A 734 -39.52 3.84 -18.52
C LEU A 734 -38.11 3.30 -18.79
N LEU A 735 -37.31 3.04 -17.74
CA LEU A 735 -36.00 2.41 -17.87
C LEU A 735 -36.11 0.91 -18.20
N ARG A 736 -37.09 0.18 -17.65
CA ARG A 736 -37.39 -1.21 -18.03
C ARG A 736 -37.89 -1.32 -19.47
N GLU A 737 -38.68 -0.36 -19.95
CA GLU A 737 -39.11 -0.29 -21.36
C GLU A 737 -37.92 -0.03 -22.28
N LYS A 738 -37.04 0.93 -21.96
CA LYS A 738 -35.79 1.14 -22.72
C LYS A 738 -34.85 -0.08 -22.68
N LEU A 739 -34.81 -0.81 -21.57
CA LEU A 739 -34.07 -2.07 -21.45
C LEU A 739 -34.70 -3.22 -22.25
N SER A 740 -36.03 -3.30 -22.33
CA SER A 740 -36.73 -4.29 -23.15
C SER A 740 -36.57 -3.99 -24.65
N GLU A 741 -36.60 -2.72 -25.04
CA GLU A 741 -36.35 -2.29 -26.42
C GLU A 741 -34.88 -2.50 -26.84
N THR A 742 -33.91 -2.14 -26.00
CA THR A 742 -32.50 -2.45 -26.29
C THR A 742 -32.24 -3.96 -26.30
N SER A 743 -32.91 -4.74 -25.45
CA SER A 743 -32.87 -6.20 -25.49
C SER A 743 -33.52 -6.78 -26.76
N ARG A 744 -34.62 -6.19 -27.24
CA ARG A 744 -35.26 -6.52 -28.54
C ARG A 744 -34.30 -6.24 -29.71
N MET A 745 -33.64 -5.08 -29.70
CA MET A 745 -32.61 -4.73 -30.69
C MET A 745 -31.38 -5.65 -30.62
N LEU A 746 -30.95 -6.04 -29.42
CA LEU A 746 -29.86 -7.01 -29.23
C LEU A 746 -30.24 -8.39 -29.76
N ALA A 747 -31.44 -8.90 -29.44
CA ALA A 747 -31.93 -10.17 -29.97
C ALA A 747 -32.04 -10.17 -31.50
N GLN A 748 -32.49 -9.05 -32.11
CA GLN A 748 -32.46 -8.88 -33.56
C GLN A 748 -31.03 -8.89 -34.13
N ARG A 749 -30.07 -8.21 -33.49
CA ARG A 749 -28.66 -8.27 -33.89
C ARG A 749 -28.07 -9.67 -33.71
N GLU A 750 -28.47 -10.40 -32.68
CA GLU A 750 -28.05 -11.77 -32.43
C GLU A 750 -28.59 -12.74 -33.49
N THR A 751 -29.86 -12.65 -33.89
CA THR A 751 -30.39 -13.49 -34.99
C THR A 751 -29.74 -13.16 -36.34
N HIS A 752 -29.42 -11.89 -36.62
CA HIS A 752 -28.61 -11.52 -37.79
C HIS A 752 -27.17 -12.08 -37.73
N LEU A 753 -26.53 -12.06 -36.55
CA LEU A 753 -25.22 -12.68 -36.36
C LEU A 753 -25.30 -14.20 -36.55
N GLN A 754 -26.28 -14.87 -35.95
CA GLN A 754 -26.52 -16.30 -36.13
C GLN A 754 -26.70 -16.65 -37.61
N ALA A 755 -27.54 -15.91 -38.35
CA ALA A 755 -27.73 -16.09 -39.79
C ALA A 755 -26.41 -15.96 -40.59
N THR A 756 -25.62 -14.90 -40.35
CA THR A 756 -24.33 -14.73 -41.04
C THR A 756 -23.29 -15.77 -40.63
N THR A 757 -23.33 -16.30 -39.39
CA THR A 757 -22.49 -17.45 -38.99
C THR A 757 -22.94 -18.75 -39.64
N GLU A 758 -24.24 -18.94 -39.91
CA GLU A 758 -24.75 -20.07 -40.68
C GLU A 758 -24.38 -19.99 -42.16
N GLU A 759 -24.45 -18.81 -42.78
CA GLU A 759 -23.97 -18.58 -44.14
C GLU A 759 -22.46 -18.87 -44.24
N LEU A 760 -21.68 -18.37 -43.28
CA LEU A 760 -20.25 -18.67 -43.17
C LEU A 760 -19.99 -20.17 -42.92
N ARG A 761 -20.85 -20.87 -42.17
CA ARG A 761 -20.78 -22.33 -41.97
C ARG A 761 -21.05 -23.07 -43.28
N LYS A 762 -22.12 -22.72 -44.00
CA LYS A 762 -22.50 -23.30 -45.30
C LYS A 762 -21.39 -23.09 -46.34
N ALA A 763 -20.83 -21.89 -46.43
CA ALA A 763 -19.67 -21.59 -47.28
C ALA A 763 -18.41 -22.38 -46.88
N ARG A 764 -18.12 -22.51 -45.58
CA ARG A 764 -17.01 -23.35 -45.08
C ARG A 764 -17.21 -24.84 -45.37
N GLU A 765 -18.44 -25.33 -45.36
CA GLU A 765 -18.78 -26.72 -45.70
C GLU A 765 -18.65 -26.96 -47.20
N GLN A 766 -19.12 -26.05 -48.05
CA GLN A 766 -18.86 -26.09 -49.51
C GLN A 766 -17.35 -26.09 -49.82
N VAL A 767 -16.54 -25.26 -49.15
CA VAL A 767 -15.08 -25.26 -49.31
C VAL A 767 -14.46 -26.57 -48.80
N LYS A 768 -14.93 -27.15 -47.69
CA LYS A 768 -14.49 -28.47 -47.22
C LYS A 768 -14.84 -29.58 -48.22
N GLU A 769 -16.03 -29.53 -48.81
CA GLU A 769 -16.50 -30.52 -49.78
C GLU A 769 -15.70 -30.44 -51.09
N LEU A 770 -15.39 -29.22 -51.57
CA LEU A 770 -14.48 -29.01 -52.70
C LEU A 770 -13.05 -29.48 -52.38
N LEU A 771 -12.52 -29.23 -51.18
CA LEU A 771 -11.23 -29.75 -50.74
C LEU A 771 -11.22 -31.29 -50.63
N ALA A 772 -12.32 -31.91 -50.20
CA ALA A 772 -12.47 -33.36 -50.18
C ALA A 772 -12.49 -33.93 -51.62
N LYS A 773 -13.22 -33.30 -52.53
CA LYS A 773 -13.26 -33.64 -53.97
C LYS A 773 -11.88 -33.49 -54.63
N MET A 774 -11.13 -32.43 -54.31
CA MET A 774 -9.75 -32.26 -54.78
C MET A 774 -8.82 -33.36 -54.25
N LYS A 775 -8.85 -33.67 -52.94
CA LYS A 775 -8.03 -34.74 -52.36
C LYS A 775 -8.39 -36.12 -52.90
N ALA A 776 -9.67 -36.40 -53.16
CA ALA A 776 -10.09 -37.63 -53.82
C ALA A 776 -9.55 -37.74 -55.25
N ALA A 777 -9.57 -36.65 -56.03
CA ALA A 777 -8.99 -36.60 -57.37
C ALA A 777 -7.44 -36.72 -57.35
N GLU A 778 -6.79 -36.17 -56.33
CA GLU A 778 -5.33 -36.24 -56.12
C GLU A 778 -4.89 -37.67 -55.79
N MET A 779 -5.61 -38.38 -54.91
CA MET A 779 -5.39 -39.83 -54.70
C MET A 779 -5.71 -40.65 -55.95
N ALA A 780 -6.79 -40.35 -56.67
CA ALA A 780 -7.17 -41.08 -57.88
C ALA A 780 -6.12 -40.96 -59.00
N ARG A 781 -5.48 -39.79 -59.15
CA ARG A 781 -4.35 -39.60 -60.08
C ARG A 781 -3.09 -40.38 -59.68
N LEU A 782 -2.94 -40.78 -58.41
CA LEU A 782 -1.80 -41.57 -57.91
C LEU A 782 -2.00 -43.10 -58.03
N VAL A 783 -3.24 -43.57 -58.16
CA VAL A 783 -3.62 -45.00 -58.06
C VAL A 783 -3.84 -45.69 -59.42
N GLN A 784 -3.78 -44.97 -60.54
CA GLN A 784 -3.86 -45.61 -61.89
C GLN A 784 -2.64 -46.47 -62.27
N HIS A 785 -1.62 -46.59 -61.42
CA HIS A 785 -0.50 -47.53 -61.61
C HIS A 785 -0.71 -48.87 -60.88
N LYS A 786 -1.16 -49.88 -61.66
CA LYS A 786 -1.24 -51.33 -61.34
C LYS A 786 -2.39 -51.78 -60.40
N GLY A 787 -2.88 -53.01 -60.63
CA GLY A 787 -3.68 -53.79 -59.68
C GLY A 787 -5.16 -53.95 -60.05
N VAL A 788 -5.48 -54.91 -60.92
CA VAL A 788 -6.85 -55.23 -61.38
C VAL A 788 -7.15 -56.71 -61.14
N GLN A 789 -8.44 -57.04 -60.94
CA GLN A 789 -9.02 -58.38 -60.61
C GLN A 789 -8.78 -58.82 -59.15
N THR A 790 -9.72 -59.52 -58.49
CA THR A 790 -10.68 -60.49 -59.04
C THR A 790 -12.11 -60.40 -58.44
N MET A 791 -13.13 -60.27 -59.32
CA MET A 791 -14.52 -60.81 -59.28
C MET A 791 -15.40 -60.74 -57.99
N GLY A 792 -16.70 -60.35 -58.12
CA GLY A 792 -17.64 -60.46 -56.99
C GLY A 792 -19.14 -60.10 -57.18
N ALA A 793 -19.50 -59.21 -58.12
CA ALA A 793 -20.87 -58.89 -58.59
C ALA A 793 -21.97 -58.47 -57.55
N LEU A 794 -22.34 -57.17 -57.53
CA LEU A 794 -23.67 -56.66 -57.98
C LEU A 794 -23.82 -55.12 -57.88
N GLN A 795 -24.49 -54.55 -58.90
CA GLN A 795 -25.12 -53.21 -59.03
C GLN A 795 -24.31 -51.89 -58.82
N ASP A 796 -24.02 -51.28 -59.98
CA ASP A 796 -24.34 -49.89 -60.39
C ASP A 796 -23.64 -48.62 -59.82
N GLN A 797 -22.67 -48.17 -60.64
CA GLN A 797 -22.64 -46.86 -61.34
C GLN A 797 -22.17 -45.56 -60.64
N PRO A 798 -21.63 -44.57 -61.40
CA PRO A 798 -20.30 -44.04 -61.04
C PRO A 798 -20.13 -42.50 -60.99
N PRO A 799 -18.99 -42.02 -60.44
CA PRO A 799 -18.47 -40.64 -60.59
C PRO A 799 -17.29 -40.60 -61.63
N PRO A 800 -16.45 -39.54 -61.76
CA PRO A 800 -16.70 -38.51 -62.77
C PRO A 800 -15.52 -38.19 -63.73
N ALA A 801 -15.83 -37.49 -64.83
CA ALA A 801 -14.90 -36.91 -65.82
C ALA A 801 -15.60 -35.71 -66.51
N ALA A 802 -14.96 -34.63 -67.01
CA ALA A 802 -13.57 -34.15 -66.97
C ALA A 802 -13.55 -32.63 -67.38
N LYS A 803 -12.35 -32.08 -67.68
CA LYS A 803 -12.04 -30.80 -68.37
C LYS A 803 -11.82 -29.52 -67.52
N GLU A 804 -10.53 -29.27 -67.25
CA GLU A 804 -9.85 -27.97 -67.48
C GLU A 804 -9.72 -27.74 -69.03
N PRO A 805 -9.17 -26.63 -69.61
CA PRO A 805 -8.51 -25.43 -69.05
C PRO A 805 -9.13 -24.12 -69.68
N PRO A 806 -8.47 -22.94 -69.80
CA PRO A 806 -7.18 -22.51 -69.27
C PRO A 806 -7.14 -21.18 -68.49
N LEU A 807 -6.01 -21.02 -67.81
CA LEU A 807 -5.47 -19.80 -67.21
C LEU A 807 -5.37 -18.63 -68.18
N LEU A 808 -5.47 -17.40 -67.66
CA LEU A 808 -4.36 -16.43 -67.78
C LEU A 808 -4.40 -15.36 -66.67
N CYS A 809 -3.25 -15.16 -66.03
CA CYS A 809 -2.89 -14.07 -65.11
C CYS A 809 -3.54 -13.98 -63.70
N LEU A 810 -2.83 -13.30 -62.79
CA LEU A 810 -3.16 -12.88 -61.41
C LEU A 810 -3.15 -13.91 -60.27
N ALA A 811 -3.04 -15.21 -60.51
CA ALA A 811 -2.87 -16.20 -59.43
C ALA A 811 -1.62 -15.95 -58.55
N ASP A 812 -0.52 -15.47 -59.16
CA ASP A 812 0.78 -15.23 -58.52
C ASP A 812 0.81 -14.06 -57.51
N LEU A 813 -0.22 -13.21 -57.46
CA LEU A 813 -0.34 -12.15 -56.46
C LEU A 813 -1.16 -12.57 -55.22
N GLY A 814 -2.10 -13.51 -55.35
CA GLY A 814 -2.99 -13.90 -54.24
C GLY A 814 -2.23 -14.57 -53.09
N ALA A 815 -1.31 -15.48 -53.42
CA ALA A 815 -0.46 -16.17 -52.43
C ALA A 815 0.45 -15.21 -51.64
N ARG A 816 0.78 -14.03 -52.21
CA ARG A 816 1.72 -13.05 -51.64
C ARG A 816 1.12 -12.11 -50.58
N CYS A 817 -0.14 -12.30 -50.15
CA CYS A 817 -0.84 -11.30 -49.33
C CYS A 817 -1.30 -11.72 -47.92
N LYS A 818 -1.28 -13.01 -47.52
CA LYS A 818 -1.63 -13.41 -46.14
C LYS A 818 -0.72 -14.44 -45.45
N GLY A 819 0.14 -15.17 -46.17
CA GLY A 819 1.30 -15.84 -45.56
C GLY A 819 2.44 -14.83 -45.32
N SER A 820 2.72 -14.02 -46.34
CA SER A 820 3.82 -13.05 -46.42
C SER A 820 4.07 -12.18 -45.19
N ARG A 821 3.09 -11.69 -44.43
CA ARG A 821 3.41 -10.88 -43.23
C ARG A 821 4.01 -11.67 -42.07
N HIS A 822 3.73 -12.97 -41.94
CA HIS A 822 4.43 -13.82 -40.98
C HIS A 822 5.60 -14.55 -41.64
N GLU A 823 5.47 -14.95 -42.89
CA GLU A 823 6.56 -15.61 -43.60
C GLU A 823 7.72 -14.66 -43.92
N GLU A 824 7.49 -13.41 -44.33
CA GLU A 824 8.54 -12.39 -44.44
C GLU A 824 9.06 -11.93 -43.08
N VAL A 825 8.28 -11.98 -41.99
CA VAL A 825 8.83 -11.73 -40.64
C VAL A 825 9.74 -12.87 -40.24
N ILE A 826 9.35 -14.12 -40.49
CA ILE A 826 10.18 -15.31 -40.27
C ILE A 826 11.37 -15.34 -41.24
N HIS A 827 11.23 -14.87 -42.48
CA HIS A 827 12.32 -14.79 -43.45
C HIS A 827 13.27 -13.66 -43.09
N ARG A 828 12.80 -12.45 -42.80
CA ARG A 828 13.63 -11.35 -42.27
C ARG A 828 14.28 -11.72 -40.94
N GLN A 829 13.63 -12.48 -40.06
CA GLN A 829 14.25 -13.01 -38.84
C GLN A 829 15.30 -14.07 -39.15
N LYS A 830 15.04 -15.01 -40.07
CA LYS A 830 16.02 -16.01 -40.52
C LYS A 830 17.19 -15.38 -41.28
N GLU A 831 16.95 -14.31 -42.04
CA GLU A 831 17.93 -13.54 -42.81
C GLU A 831 18.73 -12.63 -41.90
N THR A 832 18.13 -11.92 -40.95
CA THR A 832 18.89 -11.18 -39.93
C THR A 832 19.64 -12.14 -39.00
N LEU A 833 19.13 -13.33 -38.69
CA LEU A 833 19.90 -14.37 -38.00
C LEU A 833 20.99 -14.99 -38.88
N ALA A 834 20.78 -15.15 -40.19
CA ALA A 834 21.78 -15.65 -41.12
C ALA A 834 22.85 -14.59 -41.38
N GLU A 835 22.49 -13.32 -41.50
CA GLU A 835 23.38 -12.17 -41.55
C GLU A 835 24.13 -12.00 -40.23
N LEU A 836 23.47 -12.08 -39.07
CA LEU A 836 24.14 -12.03 -37.78
C LEU A 836 25.09 -13.23 -37.63
N ARG A 837 24.70 -14.44 -38.06
CA ARG A 837 25.61 -15.60 -38.11
C ARG A 837 26.72 -15.45 -39.17
N LYS A 838 26.52 -14.69 -40.25
CA LYS A 838 27.51 -14.43 -41.32
C LYS A 838 28.42 -13.25 -40.98
N LYS A 839 27.93 -12.29 -40.20
CA LYS A 839 28.66 -11.18 -39.55
C LYS A 839 29.46 -11.73 -38.37
N LEU A 840 28.89 -12.63 -37.57
CA LEU A 840 29.60 -13.33 -36.49
C LEU A 840 30.64 -14.32 -37.05
N ARG A 841 30.36 -15.07 -38.11
CA ARG A 841 31.38 -15.87 -38.84
C ARG A 841 32.39 -15.03 -39.63
N LYS A 842 32.09 -13.77 -39.95
CA LYS A 842 33.08 -12.81 -40.46
C LYS A 842 33.95 -12.32 -39.32
N LEU A 843 33.36 -11.80 -38.24
CA LEU A 843 34.06 -11.41 -37.02
C LEU A 843 34.87 -12.56 -36.40
N GLU A 844 34.45 -13.83 -36.49
CA GLU A 844 35.24 -15.01 -36.12
C GLU A 844 36.41 -15.29 -37.08
N LYS A 845 36.34 -14.87 -38.34
CA LYS A 845 37.47 -14.92 -39.28
C LYS A 845 38.40 -13.73 -39.09
N ASP A 846 37.84 -12.55 -38.86
CA ASP A 846 38.55 -11.30 -38.64
C ASP A 846 39.24 -11.28 -37.25
N ALA A 847 38.68 -12.01 -36.27
CA ALA A 847 39.30 -12.30 -34.97
C ALA A 847 40.17 -13.56 -34.93
N LYS A 848 40.28 -14.33 -36.03
CA LYS A 848 41.23 -15.47 -36.15
C LYS A 848 42.55 -15.04 -36.76
N ASN A 849 43.15 -14.02 -36.15
CA ASN A 849 44.52 -13.56 -36.38
C ASN A 849 45.21 -13.24 -35.04
N SER A 850 45.18 -14.17 -34.07
CA SER A 850 46.10 -14.27 -32.92
C SER A 850 45.80 -15.54 -32.08
N GLU A 851 46.28 -16.69 -32.55
CA GLU A 851 46.75 -17.78 -31.67
C GLU A 851 48.26 -17.53 -31.36
N PRO A 852 48.93 -18.20 -30.39
CA PRO A 852 48.54 -19.46 -29.71
C PRO A 852 48.71 -19.48 -28.17
N LEU A 853 48.28 -20.56 -27.48
CA LEU A 853 49.16 -21.68 -27.09
C LEU A 853 48.57 -22.62 -26.01
N LEU A 854 48.57 -23.91 -26.36
CA LEU A 854 48.16 -25.14 -25.68
C LEU A 854 48.50 -25.32 -24.17
N VAL A 855 47.74 -26.21 -23.51
CA VAL A 855 48.13 -27.60 -23.08
C VAL A 855 46.93 -28.23 -22.32
N VAL A 856 46.07 -29.05 -22.95
CA VAL A 856 46.16 -30.52 -23.18
C VAL A 856 45.97 -31.38 -21.91
N ARG A 857 44.89 -32.22 -21.87
CA ARG A 857 45.02 -33.69 -22.10
C ARG A 857 43.69 -34.49 -22.26
N LYS A 858 43.69 -35.40 -23.26
CA LYS A 858 42.93 -36.68 -23.40
C LYS A 858 41.38 -36.69 -23.51
N GLY A 859 40.90 -37.09 -24.70
CA GLY A 859 39.87 -38.15 -24.85
C GLY A 859 40.50 -39.56 -24.70
N PRO A 860 39.87 -40.68 -25.14
CA PRO A 860 39.00 -40.82 -26.34
C PRO A 860 37.67 -41.60 -26.04
N GLU A 861 37.01 -42.33 -26.96
CA GLU A 861 36.21 -41.96 -28.15
C GLU A 861 35.20 -43.12 -28.46
N GLU A 862 34.41 -43.01 -29.54
CA GLU A 862 33.65 -44.10 -30.22
C GLU A 862 32.41 -44.72 -29.51
N LYS A 863 31.42 -45.35 -30.19
CA LYS A 863 30.77 -45.17 -31.53
C LYS A 863 29.43 -45.94 -31.57
N ARG A 864 28.49 -45.45 -32.41
CA ARG A 864 27.50 -46.20 -33.24
C ARG A 864 26.25 -46.94 -32.65
N GLU A 865 25.21 -46.88 -33.49
CA GLU A 865 24.22 -47.92 -33.89
C GLU A 865 23.00 -48.34 -33.02
N GLN A 866 21.85 -47.76 -33.38
CA GLN A 866 20.61 -48.41 -33.89
C GLN A 866 19.98 -49.65 -33.19
N ALA A 867 18.79 -49.39 -32.61
CA ALA A 867 17.50 -50.05 -32.89
C ALA A 867 17.09 -51.40 -32.21
N ARG A 868 15.75 -51.57 -32.17
CA ARG A 868 14.90 -52.70 -31.69
C ARG A 868 14.83 -52.90 -30.17
N GLU A 869 13.69 -52.61 -29.53
CA GLU A 869 12.42 -53.38 -29.48
C GLU A 869 12.45 -54.54 -28.46
N LYS A 870 11.39 -54.63 -27.64
CA LYS A 870 10.92 -55.71 -26.74
C LYS A 870 11.35 -55.67 -25.27
N ASP A 871 10.33 -55.66 -24.41
CA ASP A 871 10.39 -56.16 -23.02
C ASP A 871 10.73 -57.66 -22.99
N PRO A 872 11.17 -58.18 -21.83
CA PRO A 872 10.22 -59.09 -21.17
C PRO A 872 10.10 -58.91 -19.65
N VAL A 873 9.00 -59.45 -19.12
CA VAL A 873 8.66 -59.53 -17.69
C VAL A 873 9.51 -60.59 -16.96
N ALA A 874 9.88 -60.29 -15.71
CA ALA A 874 10.30 -61.28 -14.71
C ALA A 874 9.56 -61.00 -13.37
N VAL A 875 9.26 -62.05 -12.59
CA VAL A 875 8.17 -62.07 -11.60
C VAL A 875 8.49 -62.97 -10.39
N LEU A 876 7.89 -62.65 -9.23
CA LEU A 876 8.01 -63.35 -7.91
C LEU A 876 9.39 -63.20 -7.21
N THR A 877 9.51 -63.34 -5.89
CA THR A 877 8.62 -64.00 -4.90
C THR A 877 8.47 -63.18 -3.60
N ALA A 878 7.48 -63.51 -2.77
CA ALA A 878 7.05 -62.76 -1.59
C ALA A 878 7.59 -63.29 -0.24
N ALA A 879 7.45 -62.49 0.82
CA ALA A 879 7.14 -62.97 2.17
C ALA A 879 6.44 -61.86 3.00
N MET A 880 5.42 -62.23 3.78
CA MET A 880 4.89 -61.39 4.88
C MET A 880 5.45 -61.90 6.21
N GLY A 881 5.64 -61.01 7.19
CA GLY A 881 5.97 -61.38 8.56
C GLY A 881 5.85 -60.19 9.50
N ALA A 882 5.03 -60.30 10.53
CA ALA A 882 4.89 -59.31 11.59
C ALA A 882 5.31 -59.93 12.93
N HIS A 883 5.99 -59.15 13.79
CA HIS A 883 5.87 -59.09 15.26
C HIS A 883 6.98 -58.19 15.84
N GLN A 884 7.07 -58.06 17.17
CA GLN A 884 7.69 -56.94 17.89
C GLN A 884 9.19 -57.12 18.28
N PRO A 885 9.89 -56.05 18.77
CA PRO A 885 11.35 -55.98 18.93
C PRO A 885 11.77 -56.21 20.42
N PRO A 886 12.93 -55.75 20.96
CA PRO A 886 14.20 -55.25 20.37
C PRO A 886 15.49 -55.91 20.94
N ALA A 887 16.64 -55.81 20.23
CA ALA A 887 17.98 -55.99 20.84
C ALA A 887 19.15 -55.45 19.99
N GLY A 888 20.17 -54.88 20.65
CA GLY A 888 21.57 -54.86 20.20
C GLY A 888 22.02 -53.82 19.14
N PRO A 889 22.97 -52.90 19.44
CA PRO A 889 23.59 -52.04 18.44
C PRO A 889 24.74 -52.76 17.72
N SER A 890 24.60 -53.01 16.41
CA SER A 890 25.71 -53.51 15.58
C SER A 890 26.68 -52.40 15.20
N CYS A 891 27.98 -52.71 15.27
CA CYS A 891 29.09 -51.81 14.93
C CYS A 891 28.87 -51.09 13.59
N ILE A 892 28.87 -49.75 13.61
CA ILE A 892 28.94 -48.95 12.37
C ILE A 892 30.40 -48.99 11.90
N ASP A 893 30.62 -49.52 10.71
CA ASP A 893 31.92 -49.52 10.03
C ASP A 893 32.54 -48.11 10.05
N PRO A 894 33.75 -47.92 10.60
CA PRO A 894 34.33 -46.60 10.79
C PRO A 894 34.55 -45.84 9.48
N ASN A 895 34.78 -46.51 8.34
CA ASN A 895 34.85 -45.82 7.04
C ASN A 895 33.47 -45.30 6.60
N VAL A 896 32.40 -46.05 6.87
CA VAL A 896 31.03 -45.61 6.59
C VAL A 896 30.60 -44.52 7.57
N ALA A 897 31.13 -44.51 8.80
CA ALA A 897 30.95 -43.41 9.74
C ALA A 897 31.66 -42.13 9.27
N THR A 898 32.94 -42.19 8.89
CA THR A 898 33.70 -41.02 8.42
C THR A 898 33.20 -40.50 7.07
N GLU A 899 32.74 -41.37 6.16
CA GLU A 899 32.04 -40.91 4.95
C GLU A 899 30.71 -40.22 5.27
N ARG A 900 29.98 -40.66 6.31
CA ARG A 900 28.74 -40.00 6.73
C ARG A 900 29.01 -38.65 7.41
N THR A 901 30.03 -38.54 8.26
CA THR A 901 30.41 -37.24 8.85
C THR A 901 30.96 -36.30 7.78
N ALA A 902 31.86 -36.75 6.89
CA ALA A 902 32.36 -35.93 5.79
C ALA A 902 31.24 -35.44 4.83
N ARG A 903 30.23 -36.28 4.56
CA ARG A 903 29.05 -35.87 3.77
C ARG A 903 28.15 -34.88 4.52
N LEU A 904 28.05 -34.99 5.85
CA LEU A 904 27.34 -34.03 6.69
C LEU A 904 28.09 -32.69 6.78
N GLU A 905 29.40 -32.72 7.06
CA GLU A 905 30.30 -31.57 7.07
C GLU A 905 30.32 -30.84 5.72
N MET A 906 30.32 -31.56 4.59
CA MET A 906 30.18 -30.97 3.26
C MET A 906 28.79 -30.34 3.03
N ALA A 907 27.72 -30.93 3.55
CA ALA A 907 26.39 -30.34 3.47
C ALA A 907 26.31 -29.05 4.32
N ASP A 908 26.78 -29.10 5.57
CA ASP A 908 26.82 -27.95 6.48
C ASP A 908 27.72 -26.82 5.93
N ALA A 909 28.86 -27.15 5.31
CA ALA A 909 29.73 -26.17 4.65
C ALA A 909 29.07 -25.50 3.44
N LEU A 910 28.37 -26.28 2.59
CA LEU A 910 27.61 -25.74 1.47
C LEU A 910 26.44 -24.87 1.96
N ASP A 911 25.76 -25.30 3.01
CA ASP A 911 24.64 -24.59 3.64
C ASP A 911 25.07 -23.28 4.30
N LEU A 912 26.22 -23.27 4.97
CA LEU A 912 26.86 -22.05 5.48
C LEU A 912 27.25 -21.11 4.33
N SER A 913 27.82 -21.63 3.23
CA SER A 913 28.16 -20.81 2.06
C SER A 913 26.92 -20.18 1.39
N GLU A 914 25.80 -20.91 1.33
CA GLU A 914 24.52 -20.40 0.85
C GLU A 914 23.94 -19.33 1.78
N ASN A 915 23.98 -19.56 3.10
CA ASN A 915 23.51 -18.57 4.08
C ASN A 915 24.35 -17.28 4.05
N LEU A 916 25.67 -17.39 3.86
CA LEU A 916 26.57 -16.25 3.68
C LEU A 916 26.28 -15.51 2.37
N TYR A 917 26.09 -16.21 1.25
CA TYR A 917 25.69 -15.61 -0.03
C TYR A 917 24.35 -14.86 0.10
N LEU A 918 23.33 -15.48 0.69
CA LEU A 918 22.01 -14.86 0.88
C LEU A 918 22.09 -13.64 1.80
N SER A 919 22.95 -13.67 2.82
CA SER A 919 23.16 -12.54 3.74
C SER A 919 23.90 -11.37 3.06
N LEU A 920 24.96 -11.67 2.30
CA LEU A 920 25.69 -10.68 1.49
C LEU A 920 24.76 -10.01 0.47
N VAL A 921 23.96 -10.80 -0.26
CA VAL A 921 23.03 -10.29 -1.28
C VAL A 921 21.92 -9.44 -0.67
N ARG A 922 21.41 -9.79 0.52
CA ARG A 922 20.45 -8.94 1.27
C ARG A 922 21.08 -7.64 1.78
N GLY A 923 22.32 -7.68 2.26
CA GLY A 923 23.06 -6.48 2.67
C GLY A 923 23.35 -5.55 1.49
N LEU A 924 23.74 -6.10 0.33
CA LEU A 924 23.93 -5.33 -0.89
C LEU A 924 22.60 -4.75 -1.44
N SER A 925 21.48 -5.46 -1.27
CA SER A 925 20.18 -4.94 -1.72
C SER A 925 19.65 -3.83 -0.82
N SER A 926 19.85 -3.91 0.50
CA SER A 926 19.49 -2.83 1.43
C SER A 926 20.40 -1.60 1.29
N LEU A 927 21.70 -1.77 1.03
CA LEU A 927 22.62 -0.65 0.79
C LEU A 927 22.40 0.10 -0.54
N MET A 928 21.50 -0.38 -1.39
CA MET A 928 21.27 0.17 -2.74
C MET A 928 19.79 0.46 -3.07
N ASP A 929 18.89 0.30 -2.10
CA ASP A 929 17.43 0.40 -2.25
C ASP A 929 16.89 -0.49 -3.39
N VAL A 930 17.23 -1.79 -3.33
CA VAL A 930 16.70 -2.83 -4.24
C VAL A 930 15.76 -3.73 -3.43
N GLU A 931 14.49 -3.31 -3.33
CA GLU A 931 13.51 -3.86 -2.39
C GLU A 931 13.17 -5.35 -2.58
N GLN A 932 13.33 -5.90 -3.79
CA GLN A 932 12.94 -7.27 -4.11
C GLN A 932 13.98 -7.98 -5.00
N LEU A 933 14.48 -9.13 -4.51
CA LEU A 933 15.44 -9.98 -5.20
C LEU A 933 14.93 -11.44 -5.28
N MET A 934 14.57 -11.88 -6.48
CA MET A 934 13.78 -13.10 -6.69
C MET A 934 14.56 -14.41 -6.44
N GLY A 935 15.89 -14.39 -6.58
CA GLY A 935 16.77 -15.55 -6.35
C GLY A 935 17.06 -15.93 -4.88
N LEU A 936 16.39 -15.32 -3.90
CA LEU A 936 16.66 -15.49 -2.46
C LEU A 936 16.14 -16.81 -1.83
N ARG A 937 15.63 -17.77 -2.63
CA ARG A 937 15.17 -19.10 -2.17
C ARG A 937 16.37 -20.03 -1.92
N THR A 938 16.39 -20.70 -0.78
CA THR A 938 17.36 -21.75 -0.37
C THR A 938 17.30 -22.97 -1.31
N LEU A 939 18.44 -23.61 -1.60
CA LEU A 939 18.57 -24.75 -2.52
C LEU A 939 18.36 -26.13 -1.85
N LYS A 940 18.51 -26.23 -0.52
CA LYS A 940 18.58 -27.49 0.27
C LYS A 940 17.61 -28.62 -0.15
N HIS A 941 16.36 -28.29 -0.46
CA HIS A 941 15.31 -29.27 -0.77
C HIS A 941 14.69 -29.10 -2.17
N LEU A 942 15.41 -28.48 -3.10
CA LEU A 942 14.92 -28.23 -4.45
C LEU A 942 15.29 -29.35 -5.43
N SER A 943 14.37 -29.65 -6.36
CA SER A 943 14.65 -30.50 -7.53
C SER A 943 15.68 -29.84 -8.46
N GLN A 944 16.40 -30.62 -9.28
CA GLN A 944 17.46 -30.09 -10.16
C GLN A 944 16.95 -28.95 -11.07
N ALA A 945 15.79 -29.12 -11.69
CA ALA A 945 15.15 -28.10 -12.53
C ALA A 945 14.67 -26.86 -11.75
N GLU A 946 14.48 -26.94 -10.42
CA GLU A 946 14.27 -25.77 -9.57
C GLU A 946 15.58 -25.10 -9.15
N ARG A 947 16.65 -25.88 -8.89
CA ARG A 947 17.99 -25.34 -8.61
C ARG A 947 18.49 -24.49 -9.78
N GLU A 948 18.29 -24.97 -11.00
CA GLU A 948 18.60 -24.23 -12.24
C GLU A 948 17.77 -22.95 -12.37
N LYS A 949 16.46 -22.98 -12.07
CA LYS A 949 15.61 -21.78 -12.03
C LYS A 949 16.08 -20.78 -10.98
N VAL A 950 16.43 -21.22 -9.77
CA VAL A 950 16.96 -20.36 -8.71
C VAL A 950 18.34 -19.81 -9.10
N SER A 951 19.20 -20.58 -9.76
CA SER A 951 20.48 -20.12 -10.31
C SER A 951 20.28 -18.98 -11.33
N LEU A 952 19.35 -19.15 -12.28
CA LEU A 952 18.99 -18.10 -13.25
C LEU A 952 18.41 -16.84 -12.58
N LEU A 953 17.66 -16.98 -11.48
CA LEU A 953 17.17 -15.84 -10.71
C LEU A 953 18.30 -15.17 -9.88
N ARG A 954 19.26 -15.95 -9.37
CA ARG A 954 20.46 -15.43 -8.68
C ARG A 954 21.38 -14.69 -9.64
N GLN A 955 21.56 -15.18 -10.86
CA GLN A 955 22.29 -14.48 -11.91
C GLN A 955 21.62 -13.12 -12.23
N LYS A 956 20.30 -13.11 -12.48
CA LYS A 956 19.54 -11.86 -12.73
C LYS A 956 19.57 -10.88 -11.55
N ASN A 957 19.55 -11.38 -10.31
CA ASN A 957 19.76 -10.55 -9.13
C ASN A 957 21.16 -9.89 -9.17
N LEU A 958 22.22 -10.66 -9.44
CA LEU A 958 23.58 -10.14 -9.49
C LEU A 958 23.78 -9.15 -10.64
N GLU A 959 23.21 -9.43 -11.82
CA GLU A 959 23.17 -8.50 -12.95
C GLU A 959 22.52 -7.17 -12.54
N LEU A 960 21.32 -7.19 -11.92
CA LEU A 960 20.63 -5.99 -11.42
C LEU A 960 21.45 -5.20 -10.38
N LEU A 961 22.12 -5.90 -9.46
CA LEU A 961 22.98 -5.28 -8.45
C LEU A 961 24.22 -4.63 -9.08
N LEU A 962 24.89 -5.31 -10.02
CA LEU A 962 26.03 -4.77 -10.77
C LEU A 962 25.64 -3.56 -11.63
N ASP A 963 24.44 -3.59 -12.22
CA ASP A 963 23.87 -2.48 -12.99
C ASP A 963 23.61 -1.26 -12.10
N ARG A 964 23.12 -1.48 -10.86
CA ARG A 964 22.93 -0.44 -9.84
C ARG A 964 24.26 0.13 -9.33
N ILE A 965 25.26 -0.72 -9.05
CA ILE A 965 26.63 -0.30 -8.72
C ILE A 965 27.23 0.55 -9.84
N SER A 966 27.07 0.15 -11.10
CA SER A 966 27.59 0.88 -12.27
C SER A 966 26.93 2.25 -12.45
N LYS A 967 25.62 2.35 -12.18
CA LYS A 967 24.87 3.62 -12.17
C LYS A 967 25.28 4.51 -10.98
N LEU A 968 25.64 3.95 -9.84
CA LEU A 968 26.18 4.69 -8.69
C LEU A 968 27.62 5.17 -8.96
N LYS A 969 28.50 4.32 -9.51
CA LYS A 969 29.87 4.67 -9.90
C LYS A 969 29.90 5.81 -10.90
N SER A 970 29.13 5.70 -12.00
CA SER A 970 29.05 6.77 -13.00
C SER A 970 28.35 8.04 -12.51
N ARG A 971 27.52 7.97 -11.46
CA ARG A 971 27.00 9.16 -10.74
C ARG A 971 28.06 9.79 -9.84
N LEU A 972 28.93 8.99 -9.21
CA LEU A 972 30.04 9.44 -8.39
C LEU A 972 31.12 10.11 -9.25
N GLU A 973 31.55 9.48 -10.34
CA GLU A 973 32.52 10.03 -11.30
C GLU A 973 32.08 11.40 -11.83
N ARG A 974 30.80 11.57 -12.18
CA ARG A 974 30.23 12.88 -12.58
C ARG A 974 30.22 13.90 -11.45
N LYS A 975 29.99 13.48 -10.19
CA LYS A 975 30.10 14.37 -9.02
C LYS A 975 31.54 14.79 -8.78
N GLU A 976 32.51 13.88 -8.95
CA GLU A 976 33.93 14.19 -8.81
C GLU A 976 34.42 15.15 -9.90
N SER A 977 33.97 14.98 -11.15
CA SER A 977 34.23 15.98 -12.21
C SER A 977 33.62 17.34 -11.88
N LEU A 978 32.35 17.37 -11.44
CA LEU A 978 31.68 18.62 -11.05
C LEU A 978 32.35 19.30 -9.83
N LEU A 979 32.89 18.52 -8.88
CA LEU A 979 33.67 19.04 -7.76
C LEU A 979 35.00 19.62 -8.23
N LYS A 980 35.70 18.97 -9.17
CA LYS A 980 36.93 19.51 -9.79
C LYS A 980 36.65 20.79 -10.61
N GLU A 981 35.49 20.87 -11.26
CA GLU A 981 35.01 22.11 -11.90
C GLU A 981 34.77 23.22 -10.86
N TYR A 982 34.14 22.92 -9.71
CA TYR A 982 33.97 23.89 -8.63
C TYR A 982 35.28 24.28 -7.93
N GLU A 983 36.25 23.36 -7.80
CA GLU A 983 37.60 23.67 -7.31
C GLU A 983 38.33 24.60 -8.28
N GLY A 984 38.16 24.40 -9.59
CA GLY A 984 38.60 25.32 -10.65
C GLY A 984 37.96 26.69 -10.56
N ASP A 985 36.62 26.77 -10.50
CA ASP A 985 35.86 28.02 -10.31
C ASP A 985 36.24 28.73 -8.98
N SER A 986 36.76 28.01 -7.97
CA SER A 986 37.27 28.61 -6.72
C SER A 986 38.54 29.45 -6.90
N GLY A 987 39.32 29.21 -7.95
CA GLY A 987 40.51 30.00 -8.30
C GLY A 987 40.16 31.46 -8.58
N PRO A 988 39.27 31.76 -9.54
CA PRO A 988 38.70 33.09 -9.75
C PRO A 988 38.16 33.76 -8.47
N PHE A 989 37.49 33.03 -7.57
CA PHE A 989 37.05 33.62 -6.29
C PHE A 989 38.20 34.02 -5.36
N ARG A 990 39.33 33.32 -5.38
CA ARG A 990 40.55 33.72 -4.64
C ARG A 990 41.18 34.95 -5.26
N SER A 991 41.31 35.01 -6.59
CA SER A 991 41.79 36.19 -7.31
C SER A 991 40.89 37.41 -7.04
N ASN A 992 39.58 37.26 -7.14
CA ASN A 992 38.61 38.32 -6.85
C ASN A 992 38.64 38.75 -5.38
N ARG A 993 38.98 37.88 -4.42
CA ARG A 993 39.21 38.26 -3.02
C ARG A 993 40.43 39.17 -2.88
N HIS A 994 41.51 38.93 -3.62
CA HIS A 994 42.67 39.82 -3.64
C HIS A 994 42.35 41.17 -4.33
N SER A 995 41.61 41.16 -5.44
CA SER A 995 41.13 42.40 -6.09
C SER A 995 40.20 43.21 -5.18
N LEU A 996 39.28 42.55 -4.47
CA LEU A 996 38.40 43.18 -3.48
C LEU A 996 39.20 43.79 -2.32
N GLN A 997 40.23 43.10 -1.83
CA GLN A 997 41.12 43.62 -0.79
C GLN A 997 41.95 44.83 -1.29
N ALA A 998 42.36 44.83 -2.56
CA ALA A 998 43.00 45.99 -3.19
C ALA A 998 42.04 47.19 -3.25
N TYR A 999 40.82 47.01 -3.77
CA TYR A 999 39.79 48.06 -3.79
C TYR A 999 39.42 48.57 -2.40
N GLN A 1000 39.32 47.70 -1.39
CA GLN A 1000 39.12 48.11 0.01
C GLN A 1000 40.28 48.99 0.51
N SER A 1001 41.53 48.69 0.13
CA SER A 1001 42.69 49.55 0.46
C SER A 1001 42.69 50.89 -0.28
N GLU A 1002 42.08 50.97 -1.46
CA GLU A 1002 41.94 52.21 -2.22
C GLU A 1002 40.80 53.08 -1.66
N VAL A 1003 39.66 52.47 -1.33
CA VAL A 1003 38.54 53.14 -0.64
C VAL A 1003 38.99 53.69 0.72
N ALA A 1004 39.82 52.97 1.47
CA ALA A 1004 40.41 53.47 2.71
C ALA A 1004 41.27 54.74 2.47
N LYS A 1005 42.22 54.71 1.51
CA LYS A 1005 43.04 55.87 1.14
C LYS A 1005 42.22 57.07 0.65
N LEU A 1006 41.09 56.81 -0.01
CA LEU A 1006 40.16 57.85 -0.45
C LEU A 1006 39.33 58.41 0.72
N ALA A 1007 38.97 57.60 1.71
CA ALA A 1007 38.37 58.07 2.96
C ALA A 1007 39.37 58.95 3.74
N ASP A 1008 40.61 58.48 3.94
CA ASP A 1008 41.70 59.27 4.54
C ASP A 1008 41.86 60.63 3.85
N GLN A 1009 41.79 60.65 2.51
CA GLN A 1009 41.88 61.90 1.76
C GLN A 1009 40.66 62.79 1.98
N VAL A 1010 39.43 62.28 1.88
CA VAL A 1010 38.19 63.05 2.11
C VAL A 1010 38.14 63.63 3.53
N TYR A 1011 38.66 62.91 4.51
CA TYR A 1011 38.77 63.40 5.88
C TYR A 1011 39.82 64.52 6.01
N ARG A 1012 41.05 64.36 5.48
CA ARG A 1012 42.04 65.46 5.44
C ARG A 1012 41.52 66.70 4.70
N ASP A 1013 40.82 66.48 3.60
CA ASP A 1013 40.09 67.50 2.84
C ASP A 1013 39.04 68.23 3.71
N ALA A 1014 38.38 67.55 4.64
CA ALA A 1014 37.39 68.12 5.55
C ALA A 1014 38.03 68.85 6.74
N GLU A 1015 39.14 68.32 7.25
CA GLU A 1015 40.01 68.92 8.27
C GLU A 1015 40.60 70.25 7.79
N GLU A 1016 41.17 70.29 6.57
CA GLU A 1016 41.64 71.51 5.92
C GLU A 1016 40.49 72.52 5.72
N LYS A 1017 39.32 72.07 5.27
CA LYS A 1017 38.12 72.92 5.15
C LYS A 1017 37.62 73.44 6.51
N ALA A 1018 37.89 72.75 7.62
CA ALA A 1018 37.61 73.24 8.97
C ALA A 1018 38.62 74.30 9.42
N LEU A 1019 39.93 74.05 9.23
CA LEU A 1019 40.99 75.03 9.51
C LEU A 1019 40.81 76.33 8.70
N LEU A 1020 40.47 76.22 7.41
CA LEU A 1020 40.23 77.36 6.54
C LEU A 1020 39.00 78.17 6.97
N LYS A 1021 37.93 77.50 7.44
CA LYS A 1021 36.77 78.18 8.04
C LYS A 1021 37.17 78.92 9.32
N GLU A 1022 37.93 78.28 10.21
CA GLU A 1022 38.34 78.91 11.47
C GLU A 1022 39.28 80.11 11.22
N ALA A 1023 40.22 80.01 10.27
CA ALA A 1023 41.07 81.12 9.86
C ALA A 1023 40.24 82.29 9.28
N LEU A 1024 39.22 81.98 8.47
CA LEU A 1024 38.28 82.95 7.92
C LEU A 1024 37.37 83.59 8.99
N GLU A 1025 37.04 82.88 10.07
CA GLU A 1025 36.34 83.44 11.22
C GLU A 1025 37.25 84.28 12.12
N ARG A 1026 38.48 83.84 12.39
CA ARG A 1026 39.51 84.60 13.13
C ARG A 1026 39.81 85.94 12.45
N THR A 1027 39.98 85.95 11.12
CA THR A 1027 40.19 87.18 10.33
C THR A 1027 38.95 88.07 10.29
N ARG A 1028 37.73 87.51 10.14
CA ARG A 1028 36.47 88.28 10.31
C ARG A 1028 36.37 88.92 11.70
N LEU A 1029 36.76 88.21 12.76
CA LEU A 1029 36.77 88.72 14.13
C LEU A 1029 37.81 89.83 14.32
N GLN A 1030 39.03 89.68 13.81
CA GLN A 1030 40.05 90.74 13.77
C GLN A 1030 39.53 91.99 13.06
N LEU A 1031 39.01 91.86 11.83
CA LEU A 1031 38.41 92.96 11.07
C LEU A 1031 37.23 93.61 11.82
N SER A 1032 36.46 92.83 12.60
CA SER A 1032 35.39 93.39 13.44
C SER A 1032 35.94 94.21 14.63
N LYS A 1033 37.05 93.77 15.24
CA LYS A 1033 37.75 94.50 16.32
C LYS A 1033 38.37 95.79 15.77
N GLU A 1034 39.03 95.73 14.62
CA GLU A 1034 39.58 96.92 13.94
C GLU A 1034 38.48 97.91 13.53
N LYS A 1035 37.33 97.44 13.02
CA LYS A 1035 36.18 98.31 12.74
C LYS A 1035 35.60 98.95 14.01
N ARG A 1036 35.66 98.28 15.17
CA ARG A 1036 35.29 98.86 16.47
C ARG A 1036 36.33 99.87 16.96
N LEU A 1037 37.63 99.57 16.84
CA LEU A 1037 38.72 100.48 17.22
C LEU A 1037 38.74 101.73 16.33
N ASN A 1038 38.58 101.60 15.02
CA ASN A 1038 38.44 102.73 14.10
C ASN A 1038 37.20 103.58 14.42
N LYS A 1039 36.07 102.96 14.82
CA LYS A 1039 34.89 103.71 15.32
C LYS A 1039 35.16 104.42 16.65
N ALA A 1040 36.00 103.87 17.52
CA ALA A 1040 36.39 104.51 18.79
C ALA A 1040 37.37 105.68 18.56
N LEU A 1041 38.38 105.50 17.71
CA LEU A 1041 39.33 106.55 17.31
C LEU A 1041 38.65 107.70 16.55
N LYS A 1042 37.55 107.42 15.83
CA LYS A 1042 36.70 108.44 15.18
C LYS A 1042 35.69 109.11 16.11
N LYS A 1043 35.67 108.81 17.42
CA LYS A 1043 34.97 109.65 18.40
C LYS A 1043 35.89 110.79 18.85
N PRO A 1044 35.52 112.08 18.68
CA PRO A 1044 36.35 113.19 19.14
C PRO A 1044 36.45 113.20 20.67
N LYS A 1045 37.64 113.55 21.18
CA LYS A 1045 37.80 113.90 22.60
C LYS A 1045 37.03 115.20 22.87
N THR A 1046 36.12 115.19 23.83
CA THR A 1046 35.44 116.37 24.37
C THR A 1046 35.60 116.46 25.89
N PRO A 1047 35.52 117.67 26.50
CA PRO A 1047 36.08 117.93 27.83
C PRO A 1047 35.11 117.69 29.00
N ALA A 1048 35.65 117.73 30.22
CA ALA A 1048 34.91 117.50 31.46
C ALA A 1048 34.13 118.74 31.98
N PRO A 1049 32.95 118.55 32.60
CA PRO A 1049 32.33 119.49 33.55
C PRO A 1049 32.64 119.12 35.03
N ARG A 1050 32.12 119.92 35.98
CA ARG A 1050 32.43 119.85 37.42
C ARG A 1050 31.32 119.18 38.27
N LYS A 1051 31.70 118.76 39.49
CA LYS A 1051 30.86 118.37 40.66
C LYS A 1051 29.83 119.48 41.05
N PRO A 1052 28.79 119.27 41.92
CA PRO A 1052 28.69 118.34 43.08
C PRO A 1052 27.26 117.74 43.29
N PRO A 1053 26.76 117.35 44.50
CA PRO A 1053 27.27 116.42 45.55
C PRO A 1053 26.26 115.30 45.99
N SER A 1054 26.70 114.49 46.97
CA SER A 1054 25.92 113.89 48.10
C SER A 1054 24.93 112.71 47.92
N GLU A 1055 24.68 112.07 49.07
CA GLU A 1055 23.61 111.12 49.45
C GLU A 1055 23.64 109.64 48.97
N SER A 1056 24.25 108.80 49.80
CA SER A 1056 23.68 107.51 50.23
C SER A 1056 22.69 107.77 51.39
N PRO A 1057 21.62 106.97 51.66
CA PRO A 1057 21.81 105.62 52.22
C PRO A 1057 20.62 104.61 52.10
N LYS A 1058 20.79 103.42 52.73
CA LYS A 1058 19.76 102.45 53.23
C LYS A 1058 18.79 101.81 52.20
N ALA A 1059 18.48 100.50 52.19
CA ALA A 1059 18.45 99.39 53.16
C ALA A 1059 17.11 99.18 53.90
N ALA A 1060 16.45 98.06 53.58
CA ALA A 1060 15.54 97.25 54.37
C ALA A 1060 15.71 95.81 53.84
N GLU A 1061 16.37 94.92 54.59
CA GLU A 1061 15.75 93.97 55.54
C GLU A 1061 15.02 92.79 54.87
N GLY A 1062 15.51 91.57 55.12
CA GLY A 1062 14.81 90.33 54.79
C GLY A 1062 13.78 89.96 55.87
N PRO A 1063 13.21 88.73 55.82
CA PRO A 1063 14.00 87.64 56.40
C PRO A 1063 13.82 86.25 55.73
N ARG A 1064 14.70 85.32 56.13
CA ARG A 1064 14.50 83.86 56.23
C ARG A 1064 13.77 83.15 55.07
N GLU A 1065 14.54 82.35 54.33
CA GLU A 1065 14.33 80.90 54.45
C GLU A 1065 15.66 80.14 54.43
N ALA A 1066 15.64 78.85 54.81
CA ALA A 1066 16.82 78.16 55.34
C ALA A 1066 17.65 77.40 54.28
N CYS A 1067 18.90 77.13 54.64
CA CYS A 1067 19.86 76.41 53.82
C CYS A 1067 19.37 75.00 53.42
N ARG A 1068 19.59 74.63 52.14
CA ARG A 1068 19.84 73.23 51.75
C ARG A 1068 21.21 73.13 51.04
N PRO A 1069 22.01 72.08 51.30
CA PRO A 1069 23.43 72.06 50.94
C PRO A 1069 23.72 71.52 49.54
N ARG A 1070 24.99 71.64 49.13
CA ARG A 1070 25.57 70.96 47.96
C ARG A 1070 25.66 69.44 48.18
N VAL A 1071 25.42 68.69 47.10
CA VAL A 1071 26.27 67.61 46.51
C VAL A 1071 27.16 66.80 47.47
N PRO A 1072 26.98 65.46 47.52
CA PRO A 1072 28.06 64.58 47.04
C PRO A 1072 27.59 63.42 46.13
N CYS A 1073 28.57 62.70 45.57
CA CYS A 1073 28.42 61.76 44.45
C CYS A 1073 28.30 60.27 44.82
N SER A 1074 27.51 59.54 44.04
CA SER A 1074 27.77 58.15 43.58
C SER A 1074 26.80 57.87 42.41
N GLY A 1075 27.14 57.21 41.31
CA GLY A 1075 28.38 56.53 40.92
C GLY A 1075 28.03 55.19 40.24
N TRP A 1076 28.74 54.85 39.16
CA TRP A 1076 28.49 53.69 38.26
C TRP A 1076 27.29 53.83 37.31
N ALA A 1077 27.43 53.20 36.13
CA ALA A 1077 26.61 53.35 34.92
C ALA A 1077 26.60 54.77 34.34
#